data_AF-A0A7Y7ZC29-F1
#
_entry.id   AF-A0A7Y7ZC29-F1
#
_cell.length_a   1.000
_cell.length_b   1.000
_cell.length_c   1.000
_cell.angle_alpha   90.00
_cell.angle_beta   90.00
_cell.angle_gamma   90.00
#
_symmetry.space_group_name_H-M   'P 1'
#
loop_
_entity.id
_entity.type
_entity.pdbx_description
1 polymer ?
#
loop_
_entity_poly.entity_id
_entity_poly.type
_entity_poly.pdbx_seq_one_letter_code
_entity_poly.pdbx_strand_id
1 'polypeptide(L)'
;MNDSVFVFKSLKEKTMDENLQDFISLAKKIKVFGEDLDFESDAWDVSDYVRLKRRNTRSRIIFRGFPSVKGSKDANSFSQPYKDFAKAYCSYDYSMVAYTTVSSRLAALRALAMALEETEEYITPVKATLLHFNRACSILNDRYQVASAFMAAEELKRISNFLVRHQLCSLFAPWRNHLKCPKNINRSVGPEFDSTRRARLPSPESLSAIAEIFGAAQQPGDVFTSSICAVLASAPSRINEVLSISINCEVEEFDTKSNQVLYGLRWFPSKGGKPQVKWVVQSMASVVRDAVQKLRVLSEPAREIARWYELNPDRLFLPPELEELRNCHLLSPKQVSRIVFLDPHLNGDDTRRGGDWCRKHNVPEVIPYDPKHKDAPRYAFRDVERSMLELKPKGFPYVDKKRNFKYSDALCLVRKNELNNIMTYRTVIVLPDTGYIQAQLTGTSSVVNIFDRFGFSEKDGGKMQITTHQFRHYLNTVAQMGGLSQLDVAKWSGRAKITQNKCYDHQSDRDILALAREALGNPEKSAGHVASIPQSSLISRDQFAELKILTAHTTDLGYCVHDFSMLPCQLHRDCSNCDEHLCIKGDPVRERAIRQHRQETESLLQKALKALGEEQFGANRWVEHQKLTLKRLNDLCVILDDPDVPIGAVIRPSGIVPGSKLQQLAGSVQVLQSEVEEDTGTYLRPRLASEEDRG
;
A
#
# COMPACT_ATOMS: atom_id res chain seq x y z
N MET A 1 -0.63 32.80 0.35
CA MET A 1 0.19 32.64 -0.86
C MET A 1 -0.70 33.06 -2.00
N ASN A 2 -0.30 34.05 -2.79
CA ASN A 2 -1.10 34.53 -3.90
C ASN A 2 -1.31 33.39 -4.91
N ASP A 3 -2.57 33.05 -5.17
CA ASP A 3 -3.02 31.99 -6.08
C ASP A 3 -2.87 32.43 -7.56
N SER A 4 -1.68 32.86 -7.97
CA SER A 4 -1.36 33.01 -9.39
C SER A 4 -1.04 31.63 -9.96
N VAL A 5 -2.03 30.99 -10.58
CA VAL A 5 -1.84 29.73 -11.32
C VAL A 5 -1.08 30.03 -12.62
N PHE A 6 0.23 29.76 -12.63
CA PHE A 6 1.08 29.92 -13.81
C PHE A 6 0.90 28.72 -14.77
N VAL A 7 -0.02 28.81 -15.73
CA VAL A 7 -0.22 27.77 -16.74
C VAL A 7 0.68 28.03 -17.95
N PHE A 8 1.58 27.10 -18.28
CA PHE A 8 2.36 27.17 -19.51
C PHE A 8 1.49 26.80 -20.72
N LYS A 9 1.58 27.57 -21.80
CA LYS A 9 0.99 27.25 -23.11
C LYS A 9 2.07 27.41 -24.17
N SER A 10 2.33 26.34 -24.91
CA SER A 10 3.24 26.39 -26.05
C SER A 10 2.55 27.11 -27.22
N LEU A 11 3.35 27.81 -28.03
CA LEU A 11 2.88 28.49 -29.22
C LEU A 11 3.25 27.64 -30.44
N LYS A 12 2.25 27.27 -31.26
CA LYS A 12 2.44 26.43 -32.45
C LYS A 12 3.36 27.06 -33.51
N GLU A 13 3.44 28.39 -33.49
CA GLU A 13 4.25 29.20 -34.41
C GLU A 13 5.74 29.21 -34.02
N LYS A 14 6.06 28.82 -32.79
CA LYS A 14 7.43 28.77 -32.27
C LYS A 14 8.06 27.41 -32.50
N THR A 15 9.38 27.41 -32.68
CA THR A 15 10.19 26.19 -32.68
C THR A 15 10.15 25.50 -31.31
N MET A 16 10.48 24.21 -31.27
CA MET A 16 10.50 23.45 -30.01
C MET A 16 11.53 24.04 -29.01
N ASP A 17 12.66 24.53 -29.49
CA ASP A 17 13.68 25.18 -28.66
C ASP A 17 13.22 26.52 -28.09
N GLU A 18 12.50 27.34 -28.87
CA GLU A 18 11.90 28.58 -28.35
C GLU A 18 10.82 28.30 -27.31
N ASN A 19 9.97 27.30 -27.54
CA ASN A 19 8.97 26.86 -26.55
C ASN A 19 9.66 26.35 -25.27
N LEU A 20 10.81 25.68 -25.38
CA LEU A 20 11.59 25.24 -24.23
C LEU A 20 12.16 26.44 -23.44
N GLN A 21 12.70 27.44 -24.13
CA GLN A 21 13.21 28.65 -23.47
C GLN A 21 12.11 29.46 -22.80
N ASP A 22 10.93 29.57 -23.42
CA ASP A 22 9.75 30.20 -22.81
C ASP A 22 9.32 29.46 -21.54
N PHE A 23 9.32 28.11 -21.58
CA PHE A 23 8.98 27.28 -20.43
C PHE A 23 9.96 27.48 -19.27
N ILE A 24 11.26 27.47 -19.56
CA ILE A 24 12.31 27.73 -18.55
C ILE A 24 12.15 29.14 -17.97
N SER A 25 11.93 30.13 -18.82
CA SER A 25 11.72 31.53 -18.41
C SER A 25 10.48 31.71 -17.54
N LEU A 26 9.40 31.00 -17.83
CA LEU A 26 8.21 30.96 -16.97
C LEU A 26 8.55 30.31 -15.62
N ALA A 27 9.22 29.16 -15.63
CA ALA A 27 9.53 28.43 -14.40
C ALA A 27 10.49 29.19 -13.46
N LYS A 28 11.42 30.00 -14.00
CA LYS A 28 12.25 30.92 -13.21
C LYS A 28 11.44 31.97 -12.45
N LYS A 29 10.21 32.30 -12.91
CA LYS A 29 9.28 33.20 -12.22
C LYS A 29 8.44 32.49 -11.15
N ILE A 30 8.38 31.15 -11.18
CA ILE A 30 7.60 30.34 -10.23
C ILE A 30 8.41 30.16 -8.94
N LYS A 31 8.01 30.86 -7.89
CA LYS A 31 8.69 30.85 -6.58
C LYS A 31 8.09 29.84 -5.59
N VAL A 32 7.86 28.61 -6.05
CA VAL A 32 7.09 27.62 -5.28
C VAL A 32 7.86 27.02 -4.09
N PHE A 33 9.21 27.06 -4.13
CA PHE A 33 10.08 26.59 -3.05
C PHE A 33 10.71 27.74 -2.25
N GLY A 34 10.07 28.91 -2.26
CA GLY A 34 10.49 30.11 -1.54
C GLY A 34 11.08 31.19 -2.44
N GLU A 35 11.09 32.41 -1.93
CA GLU A 35 11.60 33.61 -2.62
C GLU A 35 13.12 33.59 -2.78
N ASP A 36 13.83 33.01 -1.80
CA ASP A 36 15.30 32.97 -1.74
C ASP A 36 15.91 31.76 -2.47
N LEU A 37 15.12 31.03 -3.25
CA LEU A 37 15.61 29.87 -4.00
C LEU A 37 16.55 30.31 -5.11
N ASP A 38 17.83 29.94 -5.00
CA ASP A 38 18.79 30.08 -6.10
C ASP A 38 18.52 29.05 -7.20
N PHE A 39 17.90 29.49 -8.30
CA PHE A 39 17.60 28.65 -9.46
C PHE A 39 18.88 28.12 -10.12
N GLU A 40 19.98 28.85 -10.08
CA GLU A 40 21.23 28.49 -10.75
C GLU A 40 21.99 27.38 -10.01
N SER A 41 21.78 27.25 -8.70
CA SER A 41 22.31 26.15 -7.89
C SER A 41 21.94 24.75 -8.43
N ASP A 42 22.90 23.82 -8.37
CA ASP A 42 22.70 22.41 -8.74
C ASP A 42 21.98 21.59 -7.66
N ALA A 43 21.73 22.17 -6.48
CA ALA A 43 21.04 21.53 -5.38
C ALA A 43 20.10 22.49 -4.64
N TRP A 44 18.82 22.13 -4.59
CA TRP A 44 17.78 22.88 -3.88
C TRP A 44 17.41 22.18 -2.57
N ASP A 45 17.44 22.91 -1.45
CA ASP A 45 16.92 22.44 -0.16
C ASP A 45 15.41 22.73 -0.08
N VAL A 46 14.60 21.70 -0.30
CA VAL A 46 13.13 21.78 -0.35
C VAL A 46 12.49 21.22 0.93
N SER A 47 13.25 21.18 2.03
CA SER A 47 12.84 20.52 3.29
C SER A 47 11.56 21.09 3.90
N ASP A 48 11.24 22.36 3.63
CA ASP A 48 10.04 23.02 4.17
C ASP A 48 8.78 22.75 3.32
N TYR A 49 8.96 22.26 2.10
CA TYR A 49 7.88 22.07 1.10
C TYR A 49 7.62 20.59 0.79
N VAL A 50 8.68 19.81 0.61
CA VAL A 50 8.62 18.39 0.23
C VAL A 50 9.17 17.57 1.39
N ARG A 51 8.34 17.22 2.37
CA ARG A 51 8.81 16.43 3.53
C ARG A 51 7.83 15.33 3.92
N LEU A 52 8.38 14.13 4.12
CA LEU A 52 7.67 13.06 4.80
C LEU A 52 7.52 13.42 6.28
N LYS A 53 6.29 13.34 6.79
CA LYS A 53 5.99 13.60 8.21
C LYS A 53 6.86 12.71 9.11
N ARG A 54 7.50 13.31 10.12
CA ARG A 54 8.43 12.66 11.08
C ARG A 54 9.64 11.97 10.45
N ARG A 55 10.21 12.59 9.42
CA ARG A 55 11.56 12.27 8.96
C ARG A 55 12.44 13.48 9.20
N ASN A 56 13.55 13.33 9.92
CA ASN A 56 14.46 14.45 10.24
C ASN A 56 15.52 14.69 9.16
N THR A 57 15.50 13.91 8.09
CA THR A 57 16.37 14.11 6.92
C THR A 57 15.91 15.30 6.10
N ARG A 58 16.87 16.11 5.64
CA ARG A 58 16.62 17.16 4.65
C ARG A 58 16.16 16.57 3.33
N SER A 59 15.18 17.19 2.70
CA SER A 59 14.76 16.85 1.35
C SER A 59 15.47 17.78 0.38
N ARG A 60 16.23 17.19 -0.54
CA ARG A 60 16.99 17.95 -1.54
C ARG A 60 16.66 17.46 -2.94
N ILE A 61 16.58 18.40 -3.87
CA ILE A 61 16.53 18.12 -5.31
C ILE A 61 17.92 18.41 -5.85
N ILE A 62 18.60 17.39 -6.37
CA ILE A 62 19.99 17.49 -6.83
C ILE A 62 20.04 17.14 -8.33
N PHE A 63 20.35 18.14 -9.16
CA PHE A 63 20.32 18.08 -10.63
C PHE A 63 21.64 17.52 -11.19
N ARG A 64 21.94 16.30 -10.78
CA ARG A 64 23.12 15.51 -11.16
C ARG A 64 22.69 14.14 -11.67
N GLY A 65 23.55 13.50 -12.46
CA GLY A 65 23.38 12.14 -12.95
C GLY A 65 23.30 11.08 -11.83
N PHE A 66 23.31 9.81 -12.23
CA PHE A 66 23.39 8.74 -11.24
C PHE A 66 24.80 8.68 -10.62
N PRO A 67 24.92 8.55 -9.29
CA PRO A 67 26.21 8.29 -8.66
C PRO A 67 26.73 6.89 -9.04
N SER A 68 28.05 6.69 -9.01
CA SER A 68 28.65 5.36 -9.25
C SER A 68 28.17 4.35 -8.21
N VAL A 69 28.10 4.78 -6.94
CA VAL A 69 27.65 3.97 -5.81
C VAL A 69 26.59 4.72 -5.01
N LYS A 70 25.66 3.99 -4.41
CA LYS A 70 24.62 4.59 -3.58
C LYS A 70 25.24 5.40 -2.43
N GLY A 71 25.08 6.72 -2.49
CA GLY A 71 25.56 7.65 -1.46
C GLY A 71 26.85 8.41 -1.81
N SER A 72 27.50 8.11 -2.94
CA SER A 72 28.63 8.91 -3.44
C SER A 72 28.16 10.25 -4.02
N LYS A 73 29.07 11.23 -4.06
CA LYS A 73 28.84 12.59 -4.59
C LYS A 73 29.59 12.87 -5.90
N ASP A 74 29.99 11.80 -6.57
CA ASP A 74 30.82 11.79 -7.78
C ASP A 74 30.01 11.97 -9.07
N ALA A 75 28.68 11.97 -9.00
CA ALA A 75 27.85 12.24 -10.16
C ALA A 75 28.08 13.66 -10.70
N ASN A 76 28.30 13.74 -12.01
CA ASN A 76 28.39 14.98 -12.76
C ASN A 76 27.03 15.71 -12.75
N SER A 77 27.08 17.04 -12.79
CA SER A 77 25.89 17.87 -13.01
C SER A 77 25.31 17.62 -14.39
N PHE A 78 23.97 17.72 -14.50
CA PHE A 78 23.33 17.66 -15.81
C PHE A 78 23.90 18.73 -16.74
N SER A 79 24.09 18.38 -18.00
CA SER A 79 24.51 19.31 -19.05
C SER A 79 23.41 20.32 -19.37
N GLN A 80 23.80 21.51 -19.82
CA GLN A 80 22.86 22.48 -20.37
C GLN A 80 22.51 22.12 -21.81
N PRO A 81 21.26 22.35 -22.27
CA PRO A 81 20.14 23.01 -21.59
C PRO A 81 19.25 22.06 -20.76
N TYR A 82 19.51 20.76 -20.75
CA TYR A 82 18.67 19.77 -20.05
C TYR A 82 18.57 20.03 -18.55
N LYS A 83 19.63 20.54 -17.91
CA LYS A 83 19.62 20.91 -16.49
C LYS A 83 18.54 21.95 -16.18
N ASP A 84 18.45 23.01 -16.97
CA ASP A 84 17.46 24.07 -16.79
C ASP A 84 16.05 23.56 -17.06
N PHE A 85 15.88 22.68 -18.03
CA PHE A 85 14.61 21.95 -18.22
C PHE A 85 14.22 21.14 -16.98
N ALA A 86 15.13 20.33 -16.43
CA ALA A 86 14.85 19.48 -15.27
C ALA A 86 14.45 20.31 -14.04
N LYS A 87 15.13 21.44 -13.83
CA LYS A 87 14.80 22.45 -12.81
C LYS A 87 13.41 23.05 -13.05
N ALA A 88 13.14 23.49 -14.27
CA ALA A 88 11.87 24.08 -14.67
C ALA A 88 10.69 23.10 -14.48
N TYR A 89 10.86 21.85 -14.92
CA TYR A 89 9.88 20.79 -14.74
C TYR A 89 9.55 20.53 -13.27
N CYS A 90 10.57 20.45 -12.39
CA CYS A 90 10.33 20.21 -10.96
C CYS A 90 9.59 21.38 -10.28
N SER A 91 9.92 22.63 -10.62
CA SER A 91 9.23 23.82 -10.09
C SER A 91 7.77 23.89 -10.57
N TYR A 92 7.56 23.71 -11.89
CA TYR A 92 6.24 23.78 -12.50
C TYR A 92 5.31 22.62 -12.06
N ASP A 93 5.80 21.39 -12.05
CA ASP A 93 5.00 20.22 -11.64
C ASP A 93 4.56 20.34 -10.18
N TYR A 94 5.43 20.85 -9.29
CA TYR A 94 5.07 21.06 -7.88
C TYR A 94 4.06 22.20 -7.69
N SER A 95 4.13 23.27 -8.51
CA SER A 95 3.15 24.37 -8.44
C SER A 95 1.76 23.93 -8.91
N MET A 96 1.69 22.97 -9.85
CA MET A 96 0.45 22.36 -10.28
C MET A 96 -0.10 21.38 -9.25
N VAL A 97 0.74 20.45 -8.76
CA VAL A 97 0.36 19.43 -7.77
C VAL A 97 1.50 19.20 -6.78
N ALA A 98 1.33 19.73 -5.56
CA ALA A 98 2.28 19.52 -4.49
C ALA A 98 2.44 18.02 -4.16
N TYR A 99 3.68 17.55 -4.17
CA TYR A 99 4.04 16.15 -3.88
C TYR A 99 4.92 16.02 -2.63
N THR A 100 4.90 14.85 -1.99
CA THR A 100 5.62 14.62 -0.72
C THR A 100 7.00 13.97 -0.89
N THR A 101 7.35 13.53 -2.09
CA THR A 101 8.61 12.83 -2.40
C THR A 101 9.15 13.21 -3.78
N VAL A 102 10.47 13.30 -3.92
CA VAL A 102 11.16 13.66 -5.17
C VAL A 102 11.88 12.49 -5.84
N SER A 103 12.00 11.35 -5.17
CA SER A 103 12.90 10.26 -5.57
C SER A 103 12.60 9.67 -6.95
N SER A 104 11.35 9.31 -7.23
CA SER A 104 10.95 8.69 -8.50
C SER A 104 11.09 9.66 -9.68
N ARG A 105 10.78 10.95 -9.46
CA ARG A 105 10.93 12.01 -10.48
C ARG A 105 12.39 12.26 -10.81
N LEU A 106 13.25 12.37 -9.80
CA LEU A 106 14.69 12.50 -10.00
C LEU A 106 15.28 11.27 -10.68
N ALA A 107 14.84 10.07 -10.33
CA ALA A 107 15.27 8.85 -11.02
C ALA A 107 14.89 8.89 -12.51
N ALA A 108 13.65 9.28 -12.83
CA ALA A 108 13.19 9.41 -14.21
C ALA A 108 14.00 10.47 -15.01
N LEU A 109 14.21 11.66 -14.43
CA LEU A 109 15.00 12.73 -15.05
C LEU A 109 16.47 12.32 -15.27
N ARG A 110 17.07 11.59 -14.33
CA ARG A 110 18.43 11.03 -14.47
C ARG A 110 18.52 9.97 -15.54
N ALA A 111 17.54 9.08 -15.60
CA ALA A 111 17.51 8.02 -16.61
C ALA A 111 17.32 8.58 -18.02
N LEU A 112 16.49 9.61 -18.18
CA LEU A 112 16.32 10.29 -19.47
C LEU A 112 17.57 11.08 -19.87
N ALA A 113 18.23 11.78 -18.93
CA ALA A 113 19.50 12.46 -19.20
C ALA A 113 20.58 11.47 -19.68
N MET A 114 20.76 10.37 -18.93
CA MET A 114 21.72 9.33 -19.28
C MET A 114 21.42 8.68 -20.62
N ALA A 115 20.14 8.43 -20.94
CA ALA A 115 19.75 7.87 -22.23
C ALA A 115 20.05 8.83 -23.40
N LEU A 116 19.88 10.14 -23.21
CA LEU A 116 20.26 11.15 -24.20
C LEU A 116 21.78 11.25 -24.35
N GLU A 117 22.53 11.19 -23.24
CA GLU A 117 24.01 11.25 -23.23
C GLU A 117 24.67 10.08 -23.98
N GLU A 118 24.00 8.94 -24.11
CA GLU A 118 24.51 7.78 -24.84
C GLU A 118 24.51 7.97 -26.37
N THR A 119 23.65 8.84 -26.91
CA THR A 119 23.41 8.94 -28.36
C THR A 119 23.50 10.36 -28.91
N GLU A 120 23.38 11.38 -28.07
CA GLU A 120 23.36 12.78 -28.47
C GLU A 120 24.57 13.53 -27.91
N GLU A 121 25.22 14.33 -28.74
CA GLU A 121 26.30 15.24 -28.29
C GLU A 121 25.73 16.45 -27.52
N TYR A 122 24.53 16.90 -27.92
CA TYR A 122 23.82 18.02 -27.29
C TYR A 122 22.57 17.54 -26.56
N ILE A 123 22.61 17.57 -25.23
CA ILE A 123 21.59 16.97 -24.36
C ILE A 123 20.45 17.96 -24.14
N THR A 124 19.32 17.71 -24.80
CA THR A 124 18.10 18.53 -24.71
C THR A 124 16.87 17.62 -24.75
N PRO A 125 15.79 17.95 -24.00
CA PRO A 125 14.53 17.21 -24.11
C PRO A 125 13.92 17.28 -25.52
N VAL A 126 14.26 18.30 -26.32
CA VAL A 126 13.75 18.49 -27.69
C VAL A 126 14.09 17.30 -28.58
N LYS A 127 15.29 16.73 -28.40
CA LYS A 127 15.78 15.57 -29.15
C LYS A 127 15.28 14.24 -28.61
N ALA A 128 14.52 14.22 -27.51
CA ALA A 128 14.04 12.98 -26.94
C ALA A 128 13.08 12.26 -27.90
N THR A 129 13.42 11.01 -28.21
CA THR A 129 12.68 10.12 -29.13
C THR A 129 12.21 8.88 -28.37
N LEU A 130 11.45 8.02 -29.05
CA LEU A 130 10.95 6.77 -28.44
C LEU A 130 12.10 5.88 -27.95
N LEU A 131 13.23 5.87 -28.68
CA LEU A 131 14.42 5.11 -28.31
C LEU A 131 14.98 5.56 -26.96
N HIS A 132 15.10 6.88 -26.76
CA HIS A 132 15.59 7.48 -25.51
C HIS A 132 14.70 7.11 -24.32
N PHE A 133 13.37 7.16 -24.49
CA PHE A 133 12.43 6.77 -23.42
C PHE A 133 12.48 5.27 -23.10
N ASN A 134 12.59 4.41 -24.10
CA ASN A 134 12.76 2.97 -23.89
C ASN A 134 14.07 2.67 -23.19
N ARG A 135 15.16 3.33 -23.59
CA ARG A 135 16.48 3.19 -22.96
C ARG A 135 16.47 3.66 -21.51
N ALA A 136 15.87 4.82 -21.23
CA ALA A 136 15.67 5.34 -19.87
C ALA A 136 14.86 4.36 -19.01
N CYS A 137 13.80 3.75 -19.56
CA CYS A 137 13.02 2.73 -18.86
C CYS A 137 13.87 1.48 -18.51
N SER A 138 14.75 1.06 -19.42
CA SER A 138 15.70 -0.05 -19.17
C SER A 138 16.67 0.28 -18.04
N ILE A 139 17.29 1.47 -18.08
CA ILE A 139 18.19 1.97 -17.01
C ILE A 139 17.50 1.96 -15.64
N LEU A 140 16.22 2.35 -15.59
CA LEU A 140 15.44 2.31 -14.35
C LEU A 140 15.20 0.88 -13.85
N ASN A 141 14.92 -0.05 -14.76
CA ASN A 141 14.70 -1.46 -14.43
C ASN A 141 15.97 -2.14 -13.89
N ASP A 142 17.13 -1.78 -14.44
CA ASP A 142 18.42 -2.36 -14.02
C ASP A 142 18.90 -1.80 -12.67
N ARG A 143 18.63 -0.52 -12.39
CA ARG A 143 19.12 0.18 -11.18
C ARG A 143 18.24 0.01 -9.95
N TYR A 144 16.96 -0.32 -10.12
CA TYR A 144 15.97 -0.30 -9.03
C TYR A 144 15.22 -1.61 -8.91
N GLN A 145 14.79 -1.93 -7.68
CA GLN A 145 13.85 -3.02 -7.46
C GLN A 145 12.53 -2.77 -8.22
N VAL A 146 11.87 -3.85 -8.66
CA VAL A 146 10.66 -3.85 -9.50
C VAL A 146 9.65 -2.75 -9.16
N ALA A 147 9.26 -2.62 -7.88
CA ALA A 147 8.29 -1.60 -7.46
C ALA A 147 8.81 -0.16 -7.59
N SER A 148 10.08 0.07 -7.26
CA SER A 148 10.70 1.39 -7.38
C SER A 148 10.95 1.77 -8.85
N ALA A 149 11.38 0.80 -9.67
CA ALA A 149 11.53 0.94 -11.10
C ALA A 149 10.20 1.31 -11.77
N PHE A 150 9.13 0.58 -11.44
CA PHE A 150 7.78 0.87 -11.95
C PHE A 150 7.32 2.30 -11.60
N MET A 151 7.48 2.72 -10.34
CA MET A 151 7.10 4.08 -9.94
C MET A 151 7.93 5.16 -10.64
N ALA A 152 9.23 4.93 -10.85
CA ALA A 152 10.06 5.85 -11.63
C ALA A 152 9.66 5.87 -13.11
N ALA A 153 9.29 4.73 -13.70
CA ALA A 153 8.80 4.65 -15.07
C ALA A 153 7.43 5.33 -15.26
N GLU A 154 6.54 5.30 -14.26
CA GLU A 154 5.32 6.10 -14.28
C GLU A 154 5.60 7.61 -14.25
N GLU A 155 6.62 8.06 -13.51
CA GLU A 155 7.08 9.46 -13.59
C GLU A 155 7.70 9.77 -14.96
N LEU A 156 8.45 8.84 -15.56
CA LEU A 156 9.00 8.99 -16.91
C LEU A 156 7.88 9.15 -17.96
N LYS A 157 6.80 8.38 -17.83
CA LYS A 157 5.59 8.54 -18.64
C LYS A 157 4.94 9.92 -18.46
N ARG A 158 4.90 10.46 -17.24
CA ARG A 158 4.39 11.83 -17.00
C ARG A 158 5.27 12.88 -17.67
N ILE A 159 6.59 12.73 -17.60
CA ILE A 159 7.54 13.61 -18.30
C ILE A 159 7.29 13.55 -19.81
N SER A 160 7.12 12.35 -20.38
CA SER A 160 6.80 12.19 -21.81
C SER A 160 5.48 12.88 -22.20
N ASN A 161 4.41 12.67 -21.42
CA ASN A 161 3.13 13.35 -21.62
C ASN A 161 3.29 14.88 -21.61
N PHE A 162 4.08 15.40 -20.66
CA PHE A 162 4.34 16.82 -20.54
C PHE A 162 5.08 17.37 -21.77
N LEU A 163 6.16 16.71 -22.19
CA LEU A 163 6.95 17.15 -23.33
C LEU A 163 6.13 17.15 -24.63
N VAL A 164 5.35 16.10 -24.88
CA VAL A 164 4.49 16.00 -26.08
C VAL A 164 3.39 17.06 -26.04
N ARG A 165 2.69 17.21 -24.91
CA ARG A 165 1.59 18.17 -24.75
C ARG A 165 2.03 19.62 -24.99
N HIS A 166 3.27 19.95 -24.64
CA HIS A 166 3.82 21.30 -24.73
C HIS A 166 4.79 21.48 -25.90
N GLN A 167 4.85 20.53 -26.84
CA GLN A 167 5.71 20.61 -28.04
C GLN A 167 7.19 20.86 -27.70
N LEU A 168 7.68 20.16 -26.66
CA LEU A 168 9.05 20.26 -26.14
C LEU A 168 9.91 19.05 -26.51
N CYS A 169 9.44 18.19 -27.43
CA CYS A 169 10.16 17.03 -27.94
C CYS A 169 9.64 16.63 -29.32
N SER A 170 10.45 15.85 -30.06
CA SER A 170 10.12 15.32 -31.38
C SER A 170 9.12 14.15 -31.39
N LEU A 171 8.67 13.68 -30.22
CA LEU A 171 7.65 12.64 -30.12
C LEU A 171 6.27 13.14 -30.56
N PHE A 172 5.61 12.36 -31.43
CA PHE A 172 4.23 12.61 -31.85
C PHE A 172 3.17 12.16 -30.83
N ALA A 173 3.50 11.15 -30.01
CA ALA A 173 2.60 10.58 -29.02
C ALA A 173 3.35 10.30 -27.72
N PRO A 174 2.68 10.40 -26.55
CA PRO A 174 3.34 10.10 -25.30
C PRO A 174 3.77 8.65 -25.18
N TRP A 175 4.96 8.45 -24.61
CA TRP A 175 5.51 7.14 -24.32
C TRP A 175 4.66 6.38 -23.30
N ARG A 176 4.60 5.05 -23.45
CA ARG A 176 3.87 4.16 -22.54
C ARG A 176 4.84 3.35 -21.68
N ASN A 177 4.54 3.27 -20.39
CA ASN A 177 5.29 2.42 -19.47
C ASN A 177 5.07 0.94 -19.79
N HIS A 178 6.17 0.23 -20.08
CA HIS A 178 6.17 -1.20 -20.38
C HIS A 178 6.50 -2.09 -19.17
N LEU A 179 6.92 -1.50 -18.05
CA LEU A 179 7.17 -2.26 -16.84
C LEU A 179 5.85 -2.77 -16.27
N LYS A 180 5.82 -4.05 -15.90
CA LYS A 180 4.65 -4.65 -15.27
C LYS A 180 4.43 -3.98 -13.91
N CYS A 181 3.21 -3.52 -13.68
CA CYS A 181 2.78 -3.09 -12.36
C CYS A 181 3.06 -4.22 -11.36
N PRO A 182 3.74 -3.96 -10.23
CA PRO A 182 3.98 -4.98 -9.22
C PRO A 182 2.66 -5.68 -8.87
N LYS A 183 2.61 -7.00 -9.03
CA LYS A 183 1.40 -7.77 -8.71
C LYS A 183 1.06 -7.53 -7.24
N ASN A 184 -0.13 -6.99 -6.97
CA ASN A 184 -0.74 -7.23 -5.66
C ASN A 184 -1.17 -8.69 -5.69
N ILE A 185 -0.42 -9.56 -4.99
CA ILE A 185 -0.87 -10.93 -4.75
C ILE A 185 -2.13 -10.79 -3.89
N ASN A 186 -3.28 -10.75 -4.55
CA ASN A 186 -4.56 -10.81 -3.88
C ASN A 186 -4.79 -12.27 -3.51
N ARG A 187 -5.12 -12.49 -2.23
CA ARG A 187 -5.88 -13.64 -1.69
C ARG A 187 -5.78 -14.89 -2.58
N SER A 188 -4.67 -15.60 -2.46
CA SER A 188 -4.45 -16.87 -3.13
C SER A 188 -3.94 -17.89 -2.12
N VAL A 189 -4.02 -19.17 -2.44
CA VAL A 189 -3.47 -20.25 -1.61
C VAL A 189 -2.26 -20.82 -2.35
N GLY A 190 -1.11 -20.83 -1.70
CA GLY A 190 0.11 -21.42 -2.27
C GLY A 190 1.41 -20.89 -1.66
N PRO A 191 2.55 -21.51 -1.98
CA PRO A 191 3.84 -21.20 -1.35
C PRO A 191 4.30 -19.75 -1.53
N GLU A 192 4.01 -19.14 -2.68
CA GLU A 192 4.34 -17.73 -2.97
C GLU A 192 3.50 -16.74 -2.14
N PHE A 193 2.22 -17.07 -1.89
CA PHE A 193 1.37 -16.27 -1.02
C PHE A 193 1.85 -16.37 0.43
N ASP A 194 2.13 -17.58 0.91
CA ASP A 194 2.58 -17.82 2.27
C ASP A 194 3.95 -17.20 2.55
N SER A 195 4.87 -17.21 1.58
CA SER A 195 6.16 -16.52 1.72
C SER A 195 5.98 -15.00 1.78
N THR A 196 5.14 -14.42 0.92
CA THR A 196 4.83 -12.98 0.92
C THR A 196 4.12 -12.56 2.21
N ARG A 197 3.18 -13.38 2.69
CA ARG A 197 2.46 -13.17 3.95
C ARG A 197 3.43 -13.22 5.13
N ARG A 198 4.29 -14.23 5.21
CA ARG A 198 5.33 -14.33 6.25
C ARG A 198 6.28 -13.15 6.24
N ALA A 199 6.68 -12.66 5.07
CA ALA A 199 7.54 -11.47 4.95
C ALA A 199 6.86 -10.16 5.39
N ARG A 200 5.53 -10.09 5.39
CA ARG A 200 4.76 -8.86 5.72
C ARG A 200 4.10 -8.89 7.09
N LEU A 201 4.12 -10.03 7.77
CA LEU A 201 3.67 -10.21 9.15
C LEU A 201 4.89 -10.40 10.06
N PRO A 202 4.82 -9.99 11.34
CA PRO A 202 5.84 -10.36 12.30
C PRO A 202 5.74 -11.86 12.62
N SER A 203 6.87 -12.51 12.89
CA SER A 203 6.86 -13.89 13.40
C SER A 203 6.30 -13.91 14.84
N PRO A 204 5.60 -14.98 15.26
CA PRO A 204 5.18 -15.14 16.65
C PRO A 204 6.33 -14.98 17.64
N GLU A 205 7.51 -15.52 17.30
CA GLU A 205 8.73 -15.43 18.08
C GLU A 205 9.20 -13.97 18.23
N SER A 206 9.17 -13.18 17.14
CA SER A 206 9.51 -11.75 17.21
C SER A 206 8.54 -10.93 18.06
N LEU A 207 7.24 -11.28 18.07
CA LEU A 207 6.26 -10.62 18.94
C LEU A 207 6.50 -10.96 20.42
N SER A 208 6.76 -12.23 20.73
CA SER A 208 7.10 -12.67 22.09
C SER A 208 8.38 -12.00 22.58
N ALA A 209 9.44 -11.98 21.76
CA ALA A 209 10.70 -11.32 22.10
C ALA A 209 10.50 -9.83 22.40
N ILE A 210 9.69 -9.11 21.61
CA ILE A 210 9.39 -7.70 21.88
C ILE A 210 8.65 -7.51 23.21
N ALA A 211 7.74 -8.43 23.55
CA ALA A 211 7.01 -8.38 24.82
C ALA A 211 7.95 -8.61 26.01
N GLU A 212 8.88 -9.57 25.91
CA GLU A 212 9.90 -9.82 26.92
C GLU A 212 10.85 -8.62 27.07
N ILE A 213 11.32 -8.05 25.96
CA ILE A 213 12.16 -6.85 25.94
C ILE A 213 11.42 -5.68 26.59
N PHE A 214 10.11 -5.50 26.34
CA PHE A 214 9.32 -4.45 26.96
C PHE A 214 9.27 -4.54 28.50
N GLY A 215 9.30 -5.77 29.04
CA GLY A 215 9.37 -6.03 30.48
C GLY A 215 10.78 -5.87 31.06
N ALA A 216 11.82 -6.23 30.29
CA ALA A 216 13.21 -6.27 30.77
C ALA A 216 14.02 -5.00 30.48
N ALA A 217 13.59 -4.14 29.55
CA ALA A 217 14.35 -2.99 29.11
C ALA A 217 14.58 -1.96 30.23
N GLN A 218 15.84 -1.57 30.40
CA GLN A 218 16.25 -0.54 31.38
C GLN A 218 16.90 0.67 30.71
N GLN A 219 17.60 0.47 29.59
CA GLN A 219 18.26 1.56 28.87
C GLN A 219 17.22 2.47 28.20
N PRO A 220 17.37 3.80 28.23
CA PRO A 220 16.38 4.74 27.68
C PRO A 220 15.97 4.43 26.24
N GLY A 221 16.92 4.08 25.36
CA GLY A 221 16.65 3.73 23.97
C GLY A 221 15.81 2.46 23.79
N ASP A 222 16.04 1.44 24.63
CA ASP A 222 15.32 0.18 24.61
C ASP A 222 13.90 0.33 25.18
N VAL A 223 13.78 1.06 26.30
CA VAL A 223 12.48 1.40 26.91
C VAL A 223 11.64 2.22 25.93
N PHE A 224 12.24 3.21 25.26
CA PHE A 224 11.56 4.00 24.25
C PHE A 224 11.09 3.14 23.07
N THR A 225 11.98 2.33 22.49
CA THR A 225 11.68 1.53 21.29
C THR A 225 10.62 0.46 21.58
N SER A 226 10.74 -0.27 22.69
CA SER A 226 9.78 -1.30 23.09
C SER A 226 8.41 -0.70 23.44
N SER A 227 8.36 0.46 24.12
CA SER A 227 7.10 1.17 24.41
C SER A 227 6.39 1.63 23.13
N ILE A 228 7.14 2.11 22.14
CA ILE A 228 6.58 2.43 20.82
C ILE A 228 6.01 1.18 20.13
N CYS A 229 6.69 0.03 20.24
CA CYS A 229 6.19 -1.24 19.71
C CYS A 229 4.91 -1.70 20.41
N ALA A 230 4.82 -1.57 21.74
CA ALA A 230 3.60 -1.88 22.49
C ALA A 230 2.41 -1.04 22.01
N VAL A 231 2.60 0.26 21.79
CA VAL A 231 1.55 1.12 21.23
C VAL A 231 1.19 0.68 19.81
N LEU A 232 2.17 0.38 18.95
CA LEU A 232 1.92 -0.11 17.58
C LEU A 232 1.20 -1.47 17.53
N ALA A 233 1.43 -2.33 18.52
CA ALA A 233 0.78 -3.63 18.68
C ALA A 233 -0.65 -3.52 19.24
N SER A 234 -1.06 -2.34 19.73
CA SER A 234 -2.37 -2.14 20.37
C SER A 234 -3.44 -1.55 19.45
N ALA A 235 -3.02 -0.79 18.43
CA ALA A 235 -3.90 -0.15 17.48
C ALA A 235 -3.17 0.09 16.14
N PRO A 236 -3.85 -0.09 14.98
CA PRO A 236 -3.24 0.04 13.66
C PRO A 236 -2.88 1.50 13.38
N SER A 237 -1.63 1.82 13.67
CA SER A 237 -1.10 3.17 13.65
C SER A 237 0.14 3.27 12.78
N ARG A 238 0.35 4.42 12.13
CA ARG A 238 1.62 4.66 11.46
C ARG A 238 2.65 5.12 12.48
N ILE A 239 3.90 4.70 12.32
CA ILE A 239 4.98 5.10 13.24
C ILE A 239 5.12 6.62 13.38
N ASN A 240 5.00 7.37 12.28
CA ASN A 240 5.06 8.83 12.31
C ASN A 240 3.90 9.46 13.11
N GLU A 241 2.76 8.78 13.23
CA GLU A 241 1.63 9.25 14.03
C GLU A 241 1.87 8.94 15.51
N VAL A 242 2.40 7.76 15.86
CA VAL A 242 2.81 7.41 17.25
C VAL A 242 3.83 8.41 17.78
N LEU A 243 4.88 8.69 17.00
CA LEU A 243 5.93 9.67 17.35
C LEU A 243 5.42 11.12 17.42
N SER A 244 4.15 11.37 17.07
CA SER A 244 3.50 12.68 17.12
C SER A 244 2.43 12.80 18.21
N ILE A 245 2.33 11.82 19.09
CA ILE A 245 1.26 11.79 20.08
C ILE A 245 1.50 12.83 21.19
N SER A 246 0.41 13.40 21.72
CA SER A 246 0.45 14.35 22.82
C SER A 246 0.61 13.63 24.16
N ILE A 247 1.15 14.33 25.17
CA ILE A 247 1.21 13.84 26.56
C ILE A 247 -0.18 13.50 27.13
N ASN A 248 -1.19 14.27 26.73
CA ASN A 248 -2.58 14.13 27.16
C ASN A 248 -3.35 13.25 26.16
N CYS A 249 -2.77 12.12 25.77
CA CYS A 249 -3.35 11.24 24.77
C CYS A 249 -4.41 10.29 25.32
N GLU A 250 -4.36 9.92 26.59
CA GLU A 250 -5.23 8.88 27.14
C GLU A 250 -6.68 9.35 27.27
N VAL A 251 -7.61 8.44 26.97
CA VAL A 251 -9.05 8.59 27.10
C VAL A 251 -9.62 7.31 27.68
N GLU A 252 -10.51 7.46 28.66
CA GLU A 252 -11.30 6.37 29.21
C GLU A 252 -12.77 6.72 29.08
N GLU A 253 -13.57 5.76 28.62
CA GLU A 253 -15.00 5.92 28.43
C GLU A 253 -15.71 4.65 28.89
N PHE A 254 -16.78 4.79 29.67
CA PHE A 254 -17.57 3.65 30.09
C PHE A 254 -18.55 3.26 28.98
N ASP A 255 -18.40 2.06 28.43
CA ASP A 255 -19.32 1.54 27.44
C ASP A 255 -20.45 0.75 28.10
N THR A 256 -21.62 1.36 28.09
CA THR A 256 -22.87 0.77 28.59
C THR A 256 -23.24 -0.55 27.92
N LYS A 257 -22.78 -0.82 26.68
CA LYS A 257 -23.11 -2.05 25.95
C LYS A 257 -22.27 -3.24 26.38
N SER A 258 -20.96 -3.03 26.54
CA SER A 258 -20.04 -4.06 27.03
C SER A 258 -19.94 -4.11 28.55
N ASN A 259 -20.51 -3.12 29.25
CA ASN A 259 -20.37 -2.92 30.70
C ASN A 259 -18.90 -2.87 31.14
N GLN A 260 -18.05 -2.23 30.33
CA GLN A 260 -16.60 -2.14 30.53
C GLN A 260 -16.11 -0.71 30.30
N VAL A 261 -15.01 -0.36 30.99
CA VAL A 261 -14.28 0.88 30.71
C VAL A 261 -13.37 0.64 29.51
N LEU A 262 -13.64 1.34 28.42
CA LEU A 262 -12.82 1.34 27.22
C LEU A 262 -11.66 2.31 27.36
N TYR A 263 -10.45 1.80 27.12
CA TYR A 263 -9.26 2.64 27.03
C TYR A 263 -8.89 2.95 25.58
N GLY A 264 -8.51 4.20 25.30
CA GLY A 264 -8.13 4.65 23.97
C GLY A 264 -7.15 5.83 23.98
N LEU A 265 -6.60 6.12 22.80
CA LEU A 265 -5.63 7.20 22.61
C LEU A 265 -6.16 8.26 21.63
N ARG A 266 -6.15 9.53 22.03
CA ARG A 266 -6.39 10.69 21.14
C ARG A 266 -5.37 10.70 20.02
N TRP A 267 -5.87 10.63 18.80
CA TRP A 267 -5.07 10.41 17.61
C TRP A 267 -5.26 11.51 16.58
N PHE A 268 -4.16 11.95 15.99
CA PHE A 268 -4.17 12.92 14.89
C PHE A 268 -3.67 12.27 13.59
N PRO A 269 -4.57 11.84 12.68
CA PRO A 269 -4.17 11.14 11.48
C PRO A 269 -3.21 11.95 10.59
N SER A 270 -2.25 11.25 9.97
CA SER A 270 -1.28 11.88 9.09
C SER A 270 -1.80 12.09 7.66
N LYS A 271 -2.81 11.33 7.21
CA LYS A 271 -3.38 11.37 5.86
C LYS A 271 -4.75 12.09 5.77
N GLY A 272 -4.89 13.23 6.46
CA GLY A 272 -6.07 14.09 6.35
C GLY A 272 -7.36 13.53 6.99
N GLY A 273 -7.28 12.42 7.74
CA GLY A 273 -8.40 11.96 8.57
C GLY A 273 -8.68 12.93 9.72
N LYS A 274 -9.93 12.98 10.18
CA LYS A 274 -10.33 13.79 11.34
C LYS A 274 -9.65 13.24 12.61
N PRO A 275 -9.26 14.11 13.57
CA PRO A 275 -8.83 13.65 14.89
C PRO A 275 -9.88 12.72 15.50
N GLN A 276 -9.44 11.63 16.12
CA GLN A 276 -10.32 10.62 16.69
C GLN A 276 -9.66 9.92 17.87
N VAL A 277 -10.46 9.33 18.75
CA VAL A 277 -9.95 8.37 19.74
C VAL A 277 -9.74 7.04 19.02
N LYS A 278 -8.52 6.50 19.11
CA LYS A 278 -8.23 5.12 18.71
C LYS A 278 -8.37 4.23 19.93
N TRP A 279 -9.46 3.47 19.96
CA TRP A 279 -9.68 2.45 20.97
C TRP A 279 -8.61 1.35 20.86
N VAL A 280 -7.99 1.07 22.00
CA VAL A 280 -7.00 0.00 22.17
C VAL A 280 -7.75 -1.32 22.33
N VAL A 281 -7.18 -2.41 21.83
CA VAL A 281 -7.69 -3.75 22.15
C VAL A 281 -7.62 -3.93 23.67
N GLN A 282 -8.74 -4.24 24.33
CA GLN A 282 -8.82 -4.15 25.80
C GLN A 282 -7.80 -5.06 26.53
N SER A 283 -7.42 -6.20 25.94
CA SER A 283 -6.35 -7.06 26.47
C SER A 283 -4.97 -6.38 26.52
N MET A 284 -4.76 -5.33 25.72
CA MET A 284 -3.53 -4.53 25.67
C MET A 284 -3.63 -3.23 26.48
N ALA A 285 -4.78 -2.91 27.10
CA ALA A 285 -4.99 -1.62 27.76
C ALA A 285 -3.97 -1.35 28.88
N SER A 286 -3.70 -2.33 29.74
CA SER A 286 -2.69 -2.23 30.81
C SER A 286 -1.27 -2.03 30.24
N VAL A 287 -0.93 -2.75 29.18
CA VAL A 287 0.38 -2.66 28.51
C VAL A 287 0.57 -1.28 27.89
N VAL A 288 -0.47 -0.72 27.25
CA VAL A 288 -0.39 0.61 26.65
C VAL A 288 -0.31 1.70 27.72
N ARG A 289 -1.05 1.58 28.83
CA ARG A 289 -0.90 2.51 29.97
C ARG A 289 0.53 2.53 30.49
N ASP A 290 1.14 1.36 30.69
CA ASP A 290 2.54 1.25 31.10
C ASP A 290 3.50 1.84 30.05
N ALA A 291 3.30 1.53 28.77
CA ALA A 291 4.10 2.09 27.68
C ALA A 291 4.01 3.62 27.59
N VAL A 292 2.80 4.19 27.71
CA VAL A 292 2.60 5.64 27.74
C VAL A 292 3.29 6.23 28.95
N GLN A 293 3.15 5.63 30.13
CA GLN A 293 3.79 6.10 31.36
C GLN A 293 5.32 6.07 31.27
N LYS A 294 5.92 5.00 30.75
CA LYS A 294 7.35 4.91 30.46
C LYS A 294 7.81 6.04 29.54
N LEU A 295 7.05 6.33 28.48
CA LEU A 295 7.33 7.46 27.57
C LEU A 295 7.15 8.83 28.25
N ARG A 296 6.19 8.99 29.19
CA ARG A 296 6.04 10.22 29.98
C ARG A 296 7.29 10.49 30.82
N VAL A 297 7.75 9.49 31.55
CA VAL A 297 8.93 9.58 32.40
C VAL A 297 10.16 9.91 31.57
N LEU A 298 10.36 9.19 30.45
CA LEU A 298 11.49 9.45 29.55
C LEU A 298 11.46 10.84 28.92
N SER A 299 10.29 11.38 28.62
CA SER A 299 10.17 12.68 27.94
C SER A 299 10.19 13.88 28.88
N GLU A 300 10.01 13.68 30.19
CA GLU A 300 9.89 14.78 31.15
C GLU A 300 11.07 15.76 31.11
N PRO A 301 12.34 15.32 31.17
CA PRO A 301 13.47 16.25 31.18
C PRO A 301 13.51 17.15 29.94
N ALA A 302 13.18 16.59 28.77
CA ALA A 302 13.15 17.35 27.53
C ALA A 302 11.94 18.30 27.46
N ARG A 303 10.80 17.92 28.03
CA ARG A 303 9.58 18.75 28.07
C ARG A 303 9.71 19.91 29.05
N GLU A 304 10.39 19.74 30.17
CA GLU A 304 10.75 20.83 31.08
C GLU A 304 11.58 21.90 30.37
N ILE A 305 12.63 21.47 29.65
CA ILE A 305 13.49 22.36 28.86
C ILE A 305 12.66 23.08 27.78
N ALA A 306 11.75 22.36 27.10
CA ALA A 306 10.86 22.96 26.10
C ALA A 306 9.95 24.03 26.72
N ARG A 307 9.30 23.75 27.87
CA ARG A 307 8.48 24.74 28.59
C ARG A 307 9.28 25.95 29.02
N TRP A 308 10.52 25.75 29.47
CA TRP A 308 11.37 26.86 29.89
C TRP A 308 11.77 27.76 28.72
N TYR A 309 12.14 27.18 27.56
CA TYR A 309 12.44 27.95 26.36
C TYR A 309 11.23 28.65 25.74
N GLU A 310 10.01 28.17 25.99
CA GLU A 310 8.79 28.90 25.61
C GLU A 310 8.66 30.22 26.36
N LEU A 311 9.08 30.25 27.62
CA LEU A 311 9.04 31.46 28.47
C LEU A 311 10.31 32.32 28.30
N ASN A 312 11.44 31.69 27.96
CA ASN A 312 12.76 32.33 27.86
C ASN A 312 13.40 32.00 26.50
N PRO A 313 12.91 32.58 25.38
CA PRO A 313 13.34 32.19 24.04
C PRO A 313 14.82 32.49 23.76
N ASP A 314 15.35 33.58 24.33
CA ASP A 314 16.68 34.11 24.01
C ASP A 314 17.74 33.82 25.08
N ARG A 315 17.41 32.97 26.06
CA ARG A 315 18.33 32.56 27.12
C ARG A 315 18.56 31.06 27.06
N LEU A 316 19.75 30.59 27.41
CA LEU A 316 20.08 29.17 27.56
C LEU A 316 19.55 28.65 28.90
N PHE A 317 18.84 27.52 28.89
CA PHE A 317 18.46 26.80 30.10
C PHE A 317 19.73 26.28 30.79
N LEU A 318 19.92 26.62 32.07
CA LEU A 318 20.97 26.06 32.90
C LEU A 318 20.35 25.49 34.18
N PRO A 319 20.78 24.30 34.63
CA PRO A 319 20.44 23.83 35.97
C PRO A 319 20.98 24.79 37.04
N PRO A 320 20.38 24.82 38.24
CA PRO A 320 20.82 25.69 39.33
C PRO A 320 22.32 25.62 39.63
N GLU A 321 22.91 24.43 39.59
CA GLU A 321 24.35 24.20 39.83
C GLU A 321 25.30 24.81 38.78
N LEU A 322 24.78 25.25 37.62
CA LEU A 322 25.56 25.86 36.54
C LEU A 322 25.20 27.33 36.31
N GLU A 323 24.22 27.88 37.04
CA GLU A 323 23.74 29.25 36.82
C GLU A 323 24.83 30.29 37.13
N GLU A 324 25.77 29.98 38.04
CA GLU A 324 26.96 30.80 38.30
C GLU A 324 27.82 31.03 37.04
N LEU A 325 27.85 30.05 36.12
CA LEU A 325 28.61 30.15 34.86
C LEU A 325 28.05 31.20 33.91
N ARG A 326 26.80 31.65 34.09
CA ARG A 326 26.21 32.72 33.29
C ARG A 326 26.94 34.05 33.48
N ASN A 327 27.48 34.28 34.68
CA ASN A 327 28.22 35.51 35.01
C ASN A 327 29.73 35.38 34.77
N CYS A 328 30.22 34.18 34.41
CA CYS A 328 31.61 33.98 34.04
C CYS A 328 31.91 34.65 32.69
N HIS A 329 32.80 35.64 32.70
CA HIS A 329 33.19 36.36 31.49
C HIS A 329 33.95 35.47 30.50
N LEU A 330 34.76 34.54 31.00
CA LEU A 330 35.56 33.60 30.21
C LEU A 330 35.36 32.18 30.73
N LEU A 331 34.86 31.30 29.88
CA LEU A 331 34.67 29.89 30.15
C LEU A 331 35.87 29.09 29.66
N SER A 332 36.35 28.18 30.51
CA SER A 332 37.25 27.11 30.11
C SER A 332 36.51 26.06 29.27
N PRO A 333 37.21 25.28 28.44
CA PRO A 333 36.60 24.19 27.68
C PRO A 333 35.88 23.17 28.58
N LYS A 334 36.41 22.92 29.78
CA LYS A 334 35.77 22.05 30.77
C LYS A 334 34.41 22.60 31.25
N GLN A 335 34.30 23.91 31.49
CA GLN A 335 33.02 24.55 31.84
C GLN A 335 32.04 24.49 30.67
N VAL A 336 32.50 24.72 29.43
CA VAL A 336 31.65 24.55 28.23
C VAL A 336 31.12 23.12 28.14
N SER A 337 31.97 22.11 28.36
CA SER A 337 31.55 20.70 28.37
C SER A 337 30.43 20.44 29.39
N ARG A 338 30.51 20.99 30.60
CA ARG A 338 29.47 20.87 31.64
C ARG A 338 28.15 21.53 31.25
N ILE A 339 28.20 22.66 30.55
CA ILE A 339 27.01 23.35 30.02
C ILE A 339 26.35 22.51 28.91
N VAL A 340 27.14 21.99 27.98
CA VAL A 340 26.63 21.31 26.77
C VAL A 340 26.13 19.89 27.07
N PHE A 341 26.83 19.14 27.92
CA PHE A 341 26.59 17.71 28.13
C PHE A 341 26.06 17.38 29.53
N LEU A 342 25.25 16.31 29.62
CA LEU A 342 24.65 15.87 30.88
C LEU A 342 25.68 15.17 31.79
N ASP A 343 26.45 14.23 31.23
CA ASP A 343 27.28 13.33 32.03
C ASP A 343 28.79 13.58 31.81
N PRO A 344 29.61 13.59 32.87
CA PRO A 344 31.05 13.38 32.74
C PRO A 344 31.28 11.93 32.29
N HIS A 345 32.18 11.73 31.32
CA HIS A 345 32.54 10.39 30.88
C HIS A 345 33.33 9.70 31.99
N LEU A 346 33.12 8.39 32.21
CA LEU A 346 33.88 7.61 33.19
C LEU A 346 35.42 7.63 32.95
N ASN A 347 35.89 8.08 31.78
CA ASN A 347 37.30 8.08 31.33
C ASN A 347 37.64 9.21 30.31
N GLY A 348 36.84 10.27 30.21
CA GLY A 348 36.97 11.25 29.11
C GLY A 348 37.48 12.62 29.56
N ASP A 349 38.32 13.24 28.73
CA ASP A 349 38.82 14.60 28.93
C ASP A 349 37.75 15.65 28.59
N ASP A 350 37.05 16.16 29.61
CA ASP A 350 36.06 17.25 29.51
C ASP A 350 36.61 18.49 28.78
N THR A 351 37.89 18.77 28.94
CA THR A 351 38.53 19.95 28.36
C THR A 351 38.59 19.81 26.85
N ARG A 352 39.13 18.70 26.37
CA ARG A 352 39.15 18.39 24.93
C ARG A 352 37.75 18.41 24.33
N ARG A 353 36.76 17.86 25.02
CA ARG A 353 35.37 17.79 24.52
C ARG A 353 34.74 19.15 24.33
N GLY A 354 34.83 20.03 25.32
CA GLY A 354 34.31 21.40 25.19
C GLY A 354 35.01 22.16 24.07
N GLY A 355 36.34 22.00 23.94
CA GLY A 355 37.12 22.63 22.88
C GLY A 355 36.74 22.11 21.48
N ASP A 356 36.63 20.79 21.32
CA ASP A 356 36.21 20.16 20.07
C ASP A 356 34.77 20.55 19.70
N TRP A 357 33.88 20.70 20.68
CA TRP A 357 32.52 21.19 20.46
C TRP A 357 32.51 22.65 19.99
N CYS A 358 33.27 23.52 20.65
CA CYS A 358 33.41 24.93 20.26
C CYS A 358 33.95 25.06 18.83
N ARG A 359 35.02 24.32 18.50
CA ARG A 359 35.59 24.29 17.15
C ARG A 359 34.57 23.83 16.12
N LYS A 360 33.81 22.79 16.42
CA LYS A 360 32.78 22.25 15.53
C LYS A 360 31.64 23.24 15.26
N HIS A 361 31.29 24.08 16.23
CA HIS A 361 30.23 25.08 16.10
C HIS A 361 30.78 26.49 15.79
N ASN A 362 32.08 26.61 15.48
CA ASN A 362 32.76 27.86 15.19
C ASN A 362 32.55 28.94 16.27
N VAL A 363 32.58 28.54 17.54
CA VAL A 363 32.49 29.49 18.66
C VAL A 363 33.78 30.31 18.71
N PRO A 364 33.72 31.65 18.68
CA PRO A 364 34.90 32.50 18.75
C PRO A 364 35.73 32.26 20.02
N GLU A 365 37.04 32.07 19.84
CA GLU A 365 38.00 32.03 20.94
C GLU A 365 38.33 33.46 21.34
N VAL A 366 38.02 33.83 22.59
CA VAL A 366 38.41 35.15 23.14
C VAL A 366 39.89 35.13 23.52
N ILE A 367 40.35 34.01 24.07
CA ILE A 367 41.77 33.71 24.23
C ILE A 367 42.06 32.48 23.37
N PRO A 368 42.91 32.61 22.34
CA PRO A 368 43.19 31.51 21.42
C PRO A 368 44.01 30.42 22.10
N TYR A 369 43.88 29.17 21.62
CA TYR A 369 44.69 28.05 22.11
C TYR A 369 46.20 28.35 22.03
N ASP A 370 46.89 28.22 23.15
CA ASP A 370 48.35 28.31 23.24
C ASP A 370 48.90 27.07 23.97
N PRO A 371 49.75 26.24 23.31
CA PRO A 371 50.34 25.05 23.93
C PRO A 371 51.25 25.36 25.14
N LYS A 372 51.66 26.62 25.37
CA LYS A 372 52.46 27.05 26.53
C LYS A 372 51.62 27.54 27.71
N HIS A 373 50.34 27.84 27.52
CA HIS A 373 49.46 28.38 28.56
C HIS A 373 48.34 27.38 28.88
N LYS A 374 48.28 26.91 30.15
CA LYS A 374 47.25 25.98 30.62
C LYS A 374 45.82 26.57 30.60
N ASP A 375 45.70 27.88 30.41
CA ASP A 375 44.45 28.62 30.50
C ASP A 375 43.81 28.96 29.15
N ALA A 376 44.26 28.35 28.05
CA ALA A 376 43.71 28.54 26.71
C ALA A 376 43.18 27.23 26.08
N PRO A 377 42.14 27.26 25.21
CA PRO A 377 41.38 28.45 24.79
C PRO A 377 40.35 28.89 25.84
N ARG A 378 39.84 30.12 25.73
CA ARG A 378 38.69 30.63 26.51
C ARG A 378 37.58 31.16 25.61
N TYR A 379 36.34 30.96 26.03
CA TYR A 379 35.14 31.34 25.29
C TYR A 379 34.25 32.28 26.10
N ALA A 380 33.60 33.25 25.47
CA ALA A 380 32.59 34.06 26.16
C ALA A 380 31.29 33.24 26.33
N PHE A 381 30.63 33.36 27.49
CA PHE A 381 29.35 32.69 27.74
C PHE A 381 28.31 33.02 26.67
N ARG A 382 28.21 34.30 26.25
CA ARG A 382 27.23 34.74 25.24
C ARG A 382 27.36 34.00 23.91
N ASP A 383 28.58 33.67 23.53
CA ASP A 383 28.85 33.05 22.22
C ASP A 383 28.53 31.56 22.28
N VAL A 384 28.80 30.91 23.41
CA VAL A 384 28.35 29.53 23.71
C VAL A 384 26.82 29.47 23.78
N GLU A 385 26.18 30.43 24.46
CA GLU A 385 24.72 30.54 24.55
C GLU A 385 24.08 30.70 23.17
N ARG A 386 24.62 31.60 22.33
CA ARG A 386 24.18 31.77 20.94
C ARG A 386 24.26 30.46 20.15
N SER A 387 25.42 29.80 20.16
CA SER A 387 25.59 28.54 19.43
C SER A 387 24.69 27.41 19.96
N MET A 388 24.38 27.38 21.25
CA MET A 388 23.43 26.43 21.81
C MET A 388 21.98 26.74 21.40
N LEU A 389 21.59 28.02 21.37
CA LEU A 389 20.24 28.44 20.96
C LEU A 389 19.99 28.18 19.47
N GLU A 390 21.01 28.21 18.62
CA GLU A 390 20.91 27.83 17.20
C GLU A 390 20.62 26.33 17.01
N LEU A 391 20.90 25.49 18.01
CA LEU A 391 20.60 24.06 17.98
C LEU A 391 19.13 23.74 18.29
N LYS A 392 18.31 24.73 18.65
CA LYS A 392 16.86 24.55 18.83
C LYS A 392 16.22 24.01 17.55
N PRO A 393 15.16 23.19 17.66
CA PRO A 393 14.43 22.74 16.49
C PRO A 393 13.89 23.91 15.66
N LYS A 394 13.98 23.81 14.32
CA LYS A 394 13.36 24.79 13.42
C LYS A 394 11.85 24.88 13.68
N GLY A 395 11.32 26.09 13.80
CA GLY A 395 9.89 26.33 14.05
C GLY A 395 9.47 26.21 15.52
N PHE A 396 10.42 26.02 16.44
CA PHE A 396 10.16 26.09 17.89
C PHE A 396 9.40 27.39 18.25
N PRO A 397 8.39 27.36 19.13
CA PRO A 397 8.00 26.26 20.03
C PRO A 397 7.06 25.21 19.43
N TYR A 398 6.71 25.34 18.14
CA TYR A 398 5.71 24.48 17.52
C TYR A 398 6.32 23.30 16.78
N VAL A 399 5.79 22.12 17.05
CA VAL A 399 6.02 20.93 16.24
C VAL A 399 5.11 20.95 15.01
N ASP A 400 3.85 21.38 15.20
CA ASP A 400 2.89 21.64 14.13
C ASP A 400 2.07 22.88 14.48
N LYS A 401 2.43 24.03 13.89
CA LYS A 401 1.78 25.31 14.14
C LYS A 401 0.30 25.30 13.74
N LYS A 402 -0.10 24.54 12.70
CA LYS A 402 -1.50 24.48 12.24
C LYS A 402 -2.41 23.82 13.28
N ARG A 403 -1.85 22.90 14.07
CA ARG A 403 -2.58 22.15 15.10
C ARG A 403 -2.36 22.69 16.50
N ASN A 404 -1.65 23.82 16.64
CA ASN A 404 -1.19 24.35 17.92
C ASN A 404 -0.46 23.29 18.78
N PHE A 405 0.30 22.39 18.13
CA PHE A 405 1.00 21.31 18.83
C PHE A 405 2.44 21.73 19.14
N LYS A 406 2.74 21.93 20.42
CA LYS A 406 4.03 22.41 20.91
C LYS A 406 5.00 21.27 21.23
N TYR A 407 6.28 21.60 21.33
CA TYR A 407 7.31 20.64 21.76
C TYR A 407 7.07 20.18 23.21
N SER A 408 6.65 21.08 24.11
CA SER A 408 6.31 20.78 25.51
C SER A 408 5.17 19.76 25.68
N ASP A 409 4.27 19.67 24.69
CA ASP A 409 3.13 18.76 24.70
C ASP A 409 3.44 17.38 24.08
N ALA A 410 4.63 17.17 23.52
CA ALA A 410 4.96 15.97 22.77
C ALA A 410 5.42 14.81 23.68
N LEU A 411 4.69 13.69 23.67
CA LEU A 411 5.00 12.51 24.50
C LEU A 411 6.35 11.88 24.17
N CYS A 412 6.77 11.96 22.92
CA CYS A 412 8.00 11.33 22.43
C CYS A 412 9.21 12.29 22.40
N LEU A 413 9.14 13.43 23.09
CA LEU A 413 10.24 14.39 23.13
C LEU A 413 11.40 13.84 23.96
N VAL A 414 12.64 13.98 23.48
CA VAL A 414 13.85 13.59 24.22
C VAL A 414 14.95 14.62 24.03
N ARG A 415 15.98 14.57 24.87
CA ARG A 415 17.23 15.31 24.66
C ARG A 415 18.05 14.64 23.58
N LYS A 416 18.86 15.43 22.88
CA LYS A 416 19.71 14.93 21.80
C LYS A 416 20.69 13.91 22.37
N ASN A 417 20.72 12.74 21.74
CA ASN A 417 21.48 11.55 22.11
C ASN A 417 21.00 10.77 23.35
N GLU A 418 19.93 11.18 24.03
CA GLU A 418 19.43 10.50 25.23
C GLU A 418 19.03 9.04 25.00
N LEU A 419 18.62 8.70 23.79
CA LEU A 419 18.23 7.34 23.40
C LEU A 419 19.35 6.50 22.80
N ASN A 420 20.59 7.01 22.81
CA ASN A 420 21.77 6.38 22.22
C ASN A 420 22.84 6.18 23.30
N ASN A 421 23.76 5.25 23.08
CA ASN A 421 24.90 5.02 23.97
C ASN A 421 26.04 6.04 23.74
N ILE A 422 25.70 7.29 23.40
CA ILE A 422 26.65 8.39 23.22
C ILE A 422 26.21 9.57 24.08
N MET A 423 27.14 10.51 24.32
CA MET A 423 26.94 11.60 25.26
C MET A 423 25.67 12.44 24.99
N THR A 424 24.81 12.53 26.01
CA THR A 424 23.56 13.28 25.99
C THR A 424 23.82 14.78 26.06
N TYR A 425 23.20 15.54 25.16
CA TYR A 425 23.17 17.01 25.26
C TYR A 425 22.21 17.40 26.37
N ARG A 426 22.60 18.33 27.22
CA ARG A 426 21.81 18.73 28.37
C ARG A 426 20.55 19.48 27.98
N THR A 427 20.67 20.43 27.04
CA THR A 427 19.61 21.42 26.76
C THR A 427 19.06 21.37 25.33
N VAL A 428 19.62 20.50 24.48
CA VAL A 428 19.17 20.36 23.09
C VAL A 428 18.10 19.29 23.02
N ILE A 429 16.89 19.69 22.65
CA ILE A 429 15.72 18.80 22.53
C ILE A 429 15.51 18.35 21.07
N VAL A 430 15.07 17.11 20.89
CA VAL A 430 14.79 16.52 19.59
C VAL A 430 13.60 15.57 19.65
N LEU A 431 12.86 15.47 18.54
CA LEU A 431 11.88 14.40 18.35
C LEU A 431 12.52 13.27 17.56
N PRO A 432 12.57 12.03 18.10
CA PRO A 432 13.02 10.86 17.36
C PRO A 432 12.20 10.70 16.09
N ASP A 433 12.86 10.27 15.02
CA ASP A 433 12.22 10.10 13.72
C ASP A 433 11.95 8.62 13.41
N THR A 434 11.22 8.36 12.33
CA THR A 434 10.91 6.98 11.92
C THR A 434 12.17 6.15 11.62
N GLY A 435 13.27 6.82 11.23
CA GLY A 435 14.54 6.18 10.94
C GLY A 435 15.22 5.63 12.18
N TYR A 436 15.13 6.35 13.30
CA TYR A 436 15.61 5.86 14.60
C TYR A 436 14.98 4.52 14.96
N ILE A 437 13.64 4.44 15.00
CA ILE A 437 12.92 3.21 15.36
C ILE A 437 13.25 2.08 14.37
N GLN A 438 13.30 2.38 13.07
CA GLN A 438 13.66 1.38 12.08
C GLN A 438 15.08 0.82 12.33
N ALA A 439 16.06 1.68 12.61
CA ALA A 439 17.42 1.24 12.90
C ALA A 439 17.49 0.37 14.17
N GLN A 440 16.68 0.66 15.19
CA GLN A 440 16.62 -0.16 16.40
C GLN A 440 16.00 -1.54 16.13
N LEU A 441 15.01 -1.66 15.23
CA LEU A 441 14.29 -2.92 15.01
C LEU A 441 14.90 -3.83 13.92
N THR A 442 15.58 -3.27 12.93
CA THR A 442 16.22 -4.05 11.84
C THR A 442 17.73 -3.98 11.84
N GLY A 443 18.32 -3.09 12.62
CA GLY A 443 19.76 -2.85 12.60
C GLY A 443 20.24 -2.08 11.36
N THR A 444 21.47 -1.61 11.44
CA THR A 444 22.25 -1.02 10.34
C THR A 444 23.71 -1.47 10.46
N SER A 445 24.59 -1.00 9.57
CA SER A 445 26.04 -1.26 9.72
C SER A 445 26.64 -0.69 11.01
N SER A 446 25.99 0.29 11.64
CA SER A 446 26.48 0.99 12.84
C SER A 446 25.59 0.81 14.07
N VAL A 447 24.40 0.23 13.91
CA VAL A 447 23.42 0.05 14.99
C VAL A 447 23.09 -1.43 15.10
N VAL A 448 23.48 -2.03 16.22
CA VAL A 448 23.04 -3.38 16.62
C VAL A 448 21.55 -3.29 16.92
N ASN A 449 20.75 -4.21 16.39
CA ASN A 449 19.30 -4.18 16.58
C ASN A 449 18.92 -4.58 18.03
N ILE A 450 17.69 -4.29 18.44
CA ILE A 450 17.22 -4.52 19.82
C ILE A 450 17.14 -6.01 20.17
N PHE A 451 16.83 -6.90 19.22
CA PHE A 451 16.80 -8.35 19.45
C PHE A 451 18.20 -8.89 19.73
N ASP A 452 19.17 -8.50 18.92
CA ASP A 452 20.58 -8.89 19.08
C ASP A 452 21.12 -8.41 20.44
N ARG A 453 20.75 -7.20 20.89
CA ARG A 453 21.16 -6.67 22.21
C ARG A 453 20.65 -7.49 23.39
N PHE A 454 19.49 -8.10 23.26
CA PHE A 454 18.87 -8.92 24.31
C PHE A 454 19.08 -10.43 24.09
N GLY A 455 19.83 -10.83 23.05
CA GLY A 455 20.18 -12.22 22.78
C GLY A 455 19.08 -13.04 22.10
N PHE A 456 18.11 -12.40 21.44
CA PHE A 456 17.06 -13.09 20.69
C PHE A 456 17.46 -13.38 19.24
N SER A 457 17.16 -14.59 18.77
CA SER A 457 17.37 -15.04 17.39
C SER A 457 16.17 -15.84 16.89
N GLU A 458 16.05 -15.97 15.56
CA GLU A 458 15.05 -16.83 14.94
C GLU A 458 15.40 -18.32 15.19
N LYS A 459 14.43 -19.22 15.02
CA LYS A 459 14.61 -20.67 15.27
C LYS A 459 15.71 -21.33 14.44
N ASP A 460 16.04 -20.76 13.29
CA ASP A 460 17.11 -21.20 12.40
C ASP A 460 18.48 -20.58 12.75
N GLY A 461 18.57 -19.82 13.85
CA GLY A 461 19.75 -19.06 14.23
C GLY A 461 19.90 -17.74 13.45
N GLY A 462 18.93 -17.41 12.60
CA GLY A 462 18.90 -16.15 11.84
C GLY A 462 18.69 -14.92 12.72
N LYS A 463 19.06 -13.76 12.19
CA LYS A 463 18.84 -12.48 12.86
C LYS A 463 17.36 -12.14 12.89
N MET A 464 16.82 -11.95 14.09
CA MET A 464 15.44 -11.52 14.28
C MET A 464 15.29 -10.05 13.93
N GLN A 465 14.26 -9.73 13.14
CA GLN A 465 13.97 -8.37 12.71
C GLN A 465 12.46 -8.14 12.57
N ILE A 466 12.04 -6.93 12.90
CA ILE A 466 10.67 -6.48 12.66
C ILE A 466 10.66 -5.06 12.08
N THR A 467 9.68 -4.78 11.24
CA THR A 467 9.43 -3.44 10.70
C THR A 467 8.22 -2.83 11.38
N THR A 468 8.21 -1.51 11.52
CA THR A 468 7.04 -0.80 12.07
C THR A 468 5.76 -1.02 11.26
N HIS A 469 5.87 -1.39 9.99
CA HIS A 469 4.72 -1.68 9.12
C HIS A 469 4.09 -3.04 9.42
N GLN A 470 4.89 -4.04 9.84
CA GLN A 470 4.43 -5.39 10.16
C GLN A 470 3.36 -5.40 11.26
N PHE A 471 3.49 -4.58 12.32
CA PHE A 471 2.45 -4.46 13.36
C PHE A 471 1.08 -4.10 12.78
N ARG A 472 1.04 -3.17 11.82
CA ARG A 472 -0.22 -2.76 11.21
C ARG A 472 -0.77 -3.79 10.24
N HIS A 473 0.09 -4.52 9.53
CA HIS A 473 -0.34 -5.68 8.76
C HIS A 473 -0.94 -6.74 9.68
N TYR A 474 -0.27 -7.06 10.78
CA TYR A 474 -0.73 -8.01 11.79
C TYR A 474 -2.10 -7.64 12.35
N LEU A 475 -2.27 -6.43 12.89
CA LEU A 475 -3.54 -6.00 13.47
C LEU A 475 -4.68 -5.95 12.45
N ASN A 476 -4.41 -5.51 11.23
CA ASN A 476 -5.42 -5.53 10.17
C ASN A 476 -5.83 -6.96 9.82
N THR A 477 -4.87 -7.88 9.68
CA THR A 477 -5.15 -9.29 9.40
C THR A 477 -5.93 -9.93 10.53
N VAL A 478 -5.52 -9.72 11.79
CA VAL A 478 -6.21 -10.27 12.97
C VAL A 478 -7.62 -9.69 13.11
N ALA A 479 -7.81 -8.39 12.89
CA ALA A 479 -9.15 -7.77 12.94
C ALA A 479 -10.09 -8.30 11.84
N GLN A 480 -9.58 -8.49 10.62
CA GLN A 480 -10.36 -9.10 9.55
C GLN A 480 -10.66 -10.56 9.85
N MET A 481 -9.72 -11.29 10.46
CA MET A 481 -9.96 -12.63 11.00
C MET A 481 -10.95 -12.61 12.17
N GLY A 482 -11.09 -11.52 12.90
CA GLY A 482 -12.13 -11.33 13.90
C GLY A 482 -13.49 -10.93 13.33
N GLY A 483 -13.65 -10.87 11.99
CA GLY A 483 -14.91 -10.52 11.33
C GLY A 483 -15.16 -9.01 11.11
N LEU A 484 -14.20 -8.13 11.40
CA LEU A 484 -14.39 -6.68 11.20
C LEU A 484 -14.52 -6.34 9.70
N SER A 485 -15.50 -5.49 9.38
CA SER A 485 -15.71 -5.03 8.01
C SER A 485 -14.55 -4.16 7.51
N GLN A 486 -14.40 -4.05 6.18
CA GLN A 486 -13.39 -3.16 5.58
C GLN A 486 -13.60 -1.69 5.97
N LEU A 487 -14.85 -1.28 6.23
CA LEU A 487 -15.17 0.07 6.66
C LEU A 487 -14.72 0.30 8.11
N ASP A 488 -14.93 -0.67 9.00
CA ASP A 488 -14.50 -0.58 10.40
C ASP A 488 -12.98 -0.60 10.53
N VAL A 489 -12.30 -1.46 9.76
CA VAL A 489 -10.84 -1.49 9.68
C VAL A 489 -10.28 -0.16 9.17
N ALA A 490 -10.94 0.46 8.18
CA ALA A 490 -10.53 1.77 7.66
C ALA A 490 -10.70 2.87 8.71
N LYS A 491 -11.83 2.88 9.45
CA LYS A 491 -12.09 3.82 10.55
C LYS A 491 -11.08 3.65 11.69
N TRP A 492 -10.89 2.43 12.19
CA TRP A 492 -9.93 2.13 13.27
C TRP A 492 -8.49 2.50 12.88
N SER A 493 -8.11 2.26 11.62
CA SER A 493 -6.82 2.68 11.06
C SER A 493 -6.69 4.18 10.76
N GLY A 494 -7.75 4.97 10.86
CA GLY A 494 -7.77 6.41 10.53
C GLY A 494 -7.55 6.70 9.04
N ARG A 495 -8.12 5.88 8.14
CA ARG A 495 -7.97 6.01 6.67
C ARG A 495 -9.20 6.70 6.08
N ALA A 496 -8.96 7.66 5.18
CA ALA A 496 -10.03 8.35 4.46
C ALA A 496 -10.64 7.53 3.30
N LYS A 497 -9.91 6.54 2.75
CA LYS A 497 -10.35 5.71 1.61
C LYS A 497 -10.20 4.23 1.92
N ILE A 498 -11.26 3.45 1.73
CA ILE A 498 -11.31 1.99 1.98
C ILE A 498 -10.32 1.23 1.10
N THR A 499 -10.07 1.70 -0.13
CA THR A 499 -9.09 1.09 -1.05
C THR A 499 -7.68 0.99 -0.49
N GLN A 500 -7.34 1.79 0.54
CA GLN A 500 -6.07 1.70 1.25
C GLN A 500 -5.94 0.43 2.11
N ASN A 501 -7.01 -0.36 2.31
CA ASN A 501 -6.97 -1.59 3.08
C ASN A 501 -6.36 -2.77 2.34
N LYS A 502 -6.46 -2.80 1.01
CA LYS A 502 -6.06 -3.96 0.20
C LYS A 502 -4.62 -4.41 0.44
N CYS A 503 -3.69 -3.49 0.67
CA CYS A 503 -2.29 -3.87 0.92
C CYS A 503 -2.02 -4.39 2.34
N TYR A 504 -2.98 -4.31 3.27
CA TYR A 504 -2.87 -4.80 4.65
C TYR A 504 -3.69 -6.05 4.93
N ASP A 505 -4.43 -6.52 3.94
CA ASP A 505 -5.22 -7.74 4.03
C ASP A 505 -4.33 -8.91 3.58
N HIS A 506 -4.00 -9.79 4.52
CA HIS A 506 -3.26 -11.02 4.27
C HIS A 506 -4.08 -12.27 4.59
N GLN A 507 -5.40 -12.17 4.55
CA GLN A 507 -6.26 -13.34 4.65
C GLN A 507 -6.09 -14.19 3.38
N SER A 508 -5.86 -15.49 3.56
CA SER A 508 -5.96 -16.46 2.47
C SER A 508 -7.43 -16.80 2.22
N ASP A 509 -7.74 -17.33 1.04
CA ASP A 509 -9.09 -17.86 0.76
C ASP A 509 -9.48 -18.95 1.77
N ARG A 510 -8.49 -19.71 2.27
CA ARG A 510 -8.70 -20.71 3.34
C ARG A 510 -9.16 -20.06 4.65
N ASP A 511 -8.56 -18.94 5.04
CA ASP A 511 -8.94 -18.23 6.27
C ASP A 511 -10.35 -17.65 6.15
N ILE A 512 -10.70 -17.09 4.98
CA ILE A 512 -12.05 -16.56 4.72
C ILE A 512 -13.08 -17.69 4.75
N LEU A 513 -12.77 -18.85 4.17
CA LEU A 513 -13.65 -20.03 4.24
C LEU A 513 -13.79 -20.56 5.68
N ALA A 514 -12.73 -20.56 6.46
CA ALA A 514 -12.79 -20.94 7.87
C ALA A 514 -13.69 -19.98 8.67
N LEU A 515 -13.58 -18.67 8.43
CA LEU A 515 -14.43 -17.66 9.05
C LEU A 515 -15.89 -17.77 8.63
N ALA A 516 -16.15 -17.99 7.34
CA ALA A 516 -17.50 -18.21 6.85
C ALA A 516 -18.11 -19.47 7.50
N ARG A 517 -17.34 -20.55 7.64
CA ARG A 517 -17.78 -21.78 8.33
C ARG A 517 -18.06 -21.55 9.81
N GLU A 518 -17.20 -20.83 10.52
CA GLU A 518 -17.40 -20.52 11.95
C GLU A 518 -18.60 -19.58 12.16
N ALA A 519 -18.77 -18.56 11.31
CA ALA A 519 -19.90 -17.64 11.36
C ALA A 519 -21.24 -18.27 10.97
N LEU A 520 -21.23 -19.29 10.11
CA LEU A 520 -22.42 -20.10 9.77
C LEU A 520 -22.73 -21.16 10.83
N GLY A 521 -21.75 -21.54 11.66
CA GLY A 521 -21.90 -22.56 12.70
C GLY A 521 -22.22 -22.02 14.10
N ASN A 522 -22.09 -20.71 14.35
CA ASN A 522 -22.23 -20.14 15.70
C ASN A 522 -23.05 -18.83 15.68
N PRO A 523 -24.36 -18.85 16.05
CA PRO A 523 -25.27 -17.71 15.94
C PRO A 523 -24.83 -16.45 16.72
N GLU A 524 -24.07 -16.62 17.80
CA GLU A 524 -23.61 -15.52 18.65
C GLU A 524 -22.40 -14.76 18.09
N LYS A 525 -21.65 -15.36 17.14
CA LYS A 525 -20.45 -14.75 16.53
C LYS A 525 -20.73 -14.07 15.18
N SER A 526 -21.96 -14.16 14.67
CA SER A 526 -22.36 -13.63 13.37
C SER A 526 -22.62 -12.12 13.42
N ALA A 527 -21.59 -11.29 13.63
CA ALA A 527 -21.72 -9.85 13.52
C ALA A 527 -21.49 -9.38 12.06
N GLY A 528 -22.55 -8.87 11.41
CA GLY A 528 -22.52 -8.32 10.05
C GLY A 528 -23.47 -9.04 9.07
N HIS A 529 -23.65 -8.49 7.85
CA HIS A 529 -24.61 -8.91 6.80
C HIS A 529 -24.60 -10.40 6.38
N VAL A 530 -23.74 -11.24 6.98
CA VAL A 530 -23.65 -12.69 6.75
C VAL A 530 -24.85 -13.44 7.35
N ALA A 531 -25.57 -12.86 8.32
CA ALA A 531 -26.75 -13.45 8.95
C ALA A 531 -27.97 -13.64 8.02
N SER A 532 -27.88 -13.28 6.74
CA SER A 532 -29.01 -13.32 5.79
C SER A 532 -28.86 -14.34 4.66
N ILE A 533 -27.80 -15.15 4.64
CA ILE A 533 -27.68 -16.25 3.67
C ILE A 533 -28.59 -17.38 4.17
N PRO A 534 -29.62 -17.79 3.42
CA PRO A 534 -30.44 -18.94 3.80
C PRO A 534 -29.54 -20.15 4.00
N GLN A 535 -29.81 -20.96 5.02
CA GLN A 535 -29.26 -22.31 5.14
C GLN A 535 -29.74 -23.15 3.94
N SER A 536 -29.11 -23.00 2.78
CA SER A 536 -29.06 -24.09 1.82
C SER A 536 -28.16 -25.14 2.45
N SER A 537 -28.68 -26.34 2.72
CA SER A 537 -27.89 -27.46 3.22
C SER A 537 -26.77 -27.76 2.23
N LEU A 538 -25.57 -27.27 2.52
CA LEU A 538 -24.38 -27.64 1.77
C LEU A 538 -23.86 -28.94 2.36
N ILE A 539 -24.03 -30.02 1.61
CA ILE A 539 -23.39 -31.31 1.90
C ILE A 539 -21.86 -31.18 1.84
N SER A 540 -21.16 -31.88 2.73
CA SER A 540 -19.70 -31.87 2.76
C SER A 540 -19.12 -32.53 1.49
N ARG A 541 -17.86 -32.25 1.16
CA ARG A 541 -17.20 -32.85 -0.02
C ARG A 541 -17.10 -34.38 0.08
N ASP A 542 -17.04 -34.90 1.30
CA ASP A 542 -17.01 -36.34 1.58
C ASP A 542 -18.42 -36.96 1.39
N GLN A 543 -19.48 -36.25 1.82
CA GLN A 543 -20.87 -36.62 1.55
C GLN A 543 -21.21 -36.52 0.05
N PHE A 544 -20.61 -35.58 -0.68
CA PHE A 544 -20.74 -35.47 -2.13
C PHE A 544 -20.00 -36.60 -2.88
N ALA A 545 -18.83 -37.02 -2.37
CA ALA A 545 -18.06 -38.12 -2.96
C ALA A 545 -18.80 -39.47 -2.87
N GLU A 546 -19.60 -39.68 -1.82
CA GLU A 546 -20.46 -40.87 -1.69
C GLU A 546 -21.58 -40.93 -2.74
N LEU A 547 -22.02 -39.77 -3.27
CA LEU A 547 -23.11 -39.72 -4.25
C LEU A 547 -22.73 -40.26 -5.64
N LYS A 548 -21.45 -40.58 -5.92
CA LYS A 548 -20.93 -41.04 -7.23
C LYS A 548 -21.41 -40.21 -8.44
N ILE A 549 -21.83 -38.97 -8.23
CA ILE A 549 -22.24 -38.03 -9.28
C ILE A 549 -21.08 -37.05 -9.48
N LEU A 550 -20.35 -37.21 -10.59
CA LEU A 550 -19.15 -36.40 -10.89
C LEU A 550 -19.48 -34.95 -11.26
N THR A 551 -20.67 -34.70 -11.81
CA THR A 551 -21.17 -33.38 -12.21
C THR A 551 -22.67 -33.29 -11.91
N ALA A 552 -23.11 -32.21 -11.26
CA ALA A 552 -24.53 -31.95 -11.02
C ALA A 552 -24.82 -30.45 -11.21
N HIS A 553 -25.54 -30.10 -12.27
CA HIS A 553 -26.03 -28.74 -12.52
C HIS A 553 -27.51 -28.68 -12.15
N THR A 554 -27.89 -27.71 -11.32
CA THR A 554 -29.29 -27.47 -10.95
C THR A 554 -30.11 -26.94 -12.13
N THR A 555 -31.25 -27.55 -12.44
CA THR A 555 -32.22 -27.08 -13.45
C THR A 555 -33.53 -26.67 -12.79
N ASP A 556 -34.49 -26.14 -13.54
CA ASP A 556 -35.80 -25.72 -13.01
C ASP A 556 -36.61 -26.87 -12.40
N LEU A 557 -36.40 -28.09 -12.89
CA LEU A 557 -37.16 -29.29 -12.51
C LEU A 557 -36.37 -30.24 -11.58
N GLY A 558 -35.06 -30.04 -11.41
CA GLY A 558 -34.21 -30.93 -10.58
C GLY A 558 -32.71 -30.72 -10.84
N TYR A 559 -32.00 -31.80 -11.17
CA TYR A 559 -30.54 -31.79 -11.39
C TYR A 559 -30.16 -32.51 -12.69
N CYS A 560 -29.20 -31.94 -13.43
CA CYS A 560 -28.62 -32.54 -14.63
C CYS A 560 -27.26 -33.14 -14.27
N VAL A 561 -27.07 -34.43 -14.56
CA VAL A 561 -25.81 -35.14 -14.33
C VAL A 561 -24.96 -35.30 -15.59
N HIS A 562 -25.12 -34.39 -16.54
CA HIS A 562 -24.34 -34.39 -17.77
C HIS A 562 -22.85 -34.19 -17.48
N ASP A 563 -22.00 -35.07 -18.00
CA ASP A 563 -20.57 -35.03 -17.79
C ASP A 563 -19.94 -33.83 -18.53
N PHE A 564 -19.16 -33.01 -17.81
CA PHE A 564 -18.44 -31.87 -18.41
C PHE A 564 -17.31 -32.27 -19.34
N SER A 565 -16.87 -33.53 -19.34
CA SER A 565 -15.94 -34.08 -20.32
C SER A 565 -16.58 -34.31 -21.70
N MET A 566 -17.93 -34.31 -21.77
CA MET A 566 -18.69 -34.44 -23.00
C MET A 566 -19.04 -33.08 -23.61
N LEU A 567 -19.47 -33.09 -24.89
CA LEU A 567 -19.98 -31.88 -25.56
C LEU A 567 -21.08 -31.21 -24.72
N PRO A 568 -21.29 -29.89 -24.79
CA PRO A 568 -22.44 -29.24 -24.13
C PRO A 568 -23.80 -29.90 -24.48
N CYS A 569 -24.78 -29.73 -23.60
CA CYS A 569 -26.12 -30.30 -23.76
C CYS A 569 -26.77 -29.82 -25.08
N GLN A 570 -27.15 -30.76 -25.95
CA GLN A 570 -27.80 -30.49 -27.24
C GLN A 570 -29.33 -30.44 -27.14
N LEU A 571 -29.89 -30.68 -25.94
CA LEU A 571 -31.34 -30.65 -25.70
C LEU A 571 -31.85 -29.24 -25.37
N HIS A 572 -30.98 -28.23 -25.28
CA HIS A 572 -31.33 -26.81 -25.15
C HIS A 572 -32.49 -26.51 -24.16
N ARG A 573 -32.38 -27.02 -22.93
CA ARG A 573 -33.36 -26.89 -21.83
C ARG A 573 -34.61 -27.77 -21.91
N ASP A 574 -34.67 -28.73 -22.84
CA ASP A 574 -35.68 -29.81 -22.80
C ASP A 574 -35.31 -30.91 -21.77
N CYS A 575 -35.18 -30.51 -20.51
CA CYS A 575 -34.77 -31.40 -19.42
C CYS A 575 -35.82 -32.47 -19.11
N SER A 576 -37.10 -32.20 -19.39
CA SER A 576 -38.22 -33.14 -19.25
C SER A 576 -38.05 -34.40 -20.09
N ASN A 577 -37.45 -34.26 -21.29
CA ASN A 577 -37.19 -35.36 -22.21
C ASN A 577 -35.71 -35.82 -22.19
N CYS A 578 -35.00 -35.54 -21.10
CA CYS A 578 -33.60 -35.95 -20.92
C CYS A 578 -33.49 -37.13 -19.95
N ASP A 579 -32.75 -38.16 -20.35
CA ASP A 579 -32.49 -39.33 -19.51
C ASP A 579 -31.32 -39.13 -18.53
N GLU A 580 -30.65 -37.98 -18.56
CA GLU A 580 -29.62 -37.58 -17.58
C GLU A 580 -30.16 -36.62 -16.51
N HIS A 581 -31.48 -36.45 -16.46
CA HIS A 581 -32.14 -35.57 -15.52
C HIS A 581 -32.63 -36.34 -14.28
N LEU A 582 -32.29 -35.83 -13.09
CA LEU A 582 -32.65 -36.37 -11.79
C LEU A 582 -33.62 -35.42 -11.09
N CYS A 583 -34.64 -35.99 -10.47
CA CYS A 583 -35.59 -35.31 -9.58
C CYS A 583 -35.46 -35.88 -8.17
N ILE A 584 -35.74 -35.08 -7.15
CA ILE A 584 -35.71 -35.53 -5.74
C ILE A 584 -37.10 -35.35 -5.16
N LYS A 585 -37.66 -36.44 -4.61
CA LYS A 585 -38.93 -36.38 -3.90
C LYS A 585 -38.76 -35.63 -2.57
N GLY A 586 -39.67 -34.71 -2.25
CA GLY A 586 -39.61 -33.84 -1.08
C GLY A 586 -38.99 -32.47 -1.32
N ASP A 587 -38.63 -32.11 -2.56
CA ASP A 587 -38.23 -30.74 -2.91
C ASP A 587 -39.46 -29.90 -3.28
N PRO A 588 -39.95 -29.03 -2.38
CA PRO A 588 -41.21 -28.31 -2.58
C PRO A 588 -41.14 -27.29 -3.72
N VAL A 589 -39.94 -26.82 -4.10
CA VAL A 589 -39.75 -25.85 -5.17
C VAL A 589 -39.80 -26.55 -6.52
N ARG A 590 -39.06 -27.64 -6.67
CA ARG A 590 -38.95 -28.40 -7.93
C ARG A 590 -40.22 -29.18 -8.23
N GLU A 591 -40.85 -29.79 -7.25
CA GLU A 591 -42.13 -30.48 -7.44
C GLU A 591 -43.23 -29.53 -7.91
N ARG A 592 -43.27 -28.31 -7.37
CA ARG A 592 -44.19 -27.28 -7.84
C ARG A 592 -43.92 -26.91 -9.31
N ALA A 593 -42.66 -26.75 -9.68
CA ALA A 593 -42.26 -26.46 -11.06
C ALA A 593 -42.65 -27.60 -12.02
N ILE A 594 -42.46 -28.86 -11.63
CA ILE A 594 -42.88 -30.03 -12.42
C ILE A 594 -44.40 -30.03 -12.65
N ARG A 595 -45.20 -29.78 -11.62
CA ARG A 595 -46.66 -29.75 -11.73
C ARG A 595 -47.15 -28.58 -12.57
N GLN A 596 -46.50 -27.43 -12.46
CA GLN A 596 -46.78 -26.28 -13.31
C GLN A 596 -46.46 -26.59 -14.78
N HIS A 597 -45.28 -27.14 -15.07
CA HIS A 597 -44.89 -27.55 -16.42
C HIS A 597 -45.91 -28.52 -17.01
N ARG A 598 -46.38 -29.50 -16.23
CA ARG A 598 -47.41 -30.46 -16.65
C ARG A 598 -48.71 -29.78 -17.12
N GLN A 599 -49.20 -28.81 -16.35
CA GLN A 599 -50.41 -28.06 -16.69
C GLN A 599 -50.22 -27.21 -17.96
N GLU A 600 -49.07 -26.57 -18.10
CA GLU A 600 -48.71 -25.77 -19.28
C GLU A 600 -48.65 -26.65 -20.53
N THR A 601 -47.98 -27.80 -20.46
CA THR A 601 -47.89 -28.79 -21.54
C THR A 601 -49.26 -29.32 -21.96
N GLU A 602 -50.16 -29.59 -21.02
CA GLU A 602 -51.53 -30.04 -21.32
C GLU A 602 -52.30 -28.98 -22.14
N SER A 603 -52.21 -27.71 -21.74
CA SER A 603 -52.80 -26.59 -22.49
C SER A 603 -52.18 -26.44 -23.88
N LEU A 604 -50.86 -26.58 -24.00
CA LEU A 604 -50.15 -26.52 -25.28
C LEU A 604 -50.53 -27.68 -26.20
N LEU A 605 -50.72 -28.88 -25.66
CA LEU A 605 -51.15 -30.05 -26.43
C LEU A 605 -52.54 -29.84 -27.03
N GLN A 606 -53.49 -29.28 -26.27
CA GLN A 606 -54.83 -28.97 -26.80
C GLN A 606 -54.78 -27.98 -27.96
N LYS A 607 -53.95 -26.93 -27.84
CA LYS A 607 -53.73 -25.96 -28.93
C LYS A 607 -53.11 -26.63 -30.16
N ALA A 608 -52.13 -27.50 -29.97
CA ALA A 608 -51.47 -28.23 -31.04
C ALA A 608 -52.44 -29.19 -31.75
N LEU A 609 -53.31 -29.88 -31.02
CA LEU A 609 -54.35 -30.76 -31.58
C LEU A 609 -55.37 -29.98 -32.40
N LYS A 610 -55.78 -28.79 -31.95
CA LYS A 610 -56.66 -27.89 -32.72
C LYS A 610 -55.99 -27.43 -34.02
N ALA A 611 -54.74 -26.96 -33.95
CA ALA A 611 -53.96 -26.56 -35.12
C ALA A 611 -53.74 -27.72 -36.11
N LEU A 612 -53.61 -28.96 -35.62
CA LEU A 612 -53.53 -30.15 -36.45
C LEU A 612 -54.86 -30.43 -37.19
N GLY A 613 -56.00 -30.25 -36.51
CA GLY A 613 -57.33 -30.38 -37.13
C GLY A 613 -57.64 -29.28 -38.15
N GLU A 614 -56.98 -28.13 -38.04
CA GLU A 614 -57.00 -27.02 -39.01
C GLU A 614 -55.94 -27.16 -40.12
N GLU A 615 -55.28 -28.32 -40.22
CA GLU A 615 -54.24 -28.65 -41.22
C GLU A 615 -53.05 -27.66 -41.27
N GLN A 616 -52.72 -27.02 -40.16
CA GLN A 616 -51.59 -26.10 -40.09
C GLN A 616 -50.26 -26.84 -40.23
N PHE A 617 -49.40 -26.36 -41.14
CA PHE A 617 -48.10 -26.96 -41.43
C PHE A 617 -47.22 -27.08 -40.18
N GLY A 618 -46.74 -28.29 -39.88
CA GLY A 618 -45.86 -28.57 -38.74
C GLY A 618 -46.55 -28.81 -37.39
N ALA A 619 -47.88 -28.68 -37.30
CA ALA A 619 -48.63 -28.94 -36.06
C ALA A 619 -48.51 -30.40 -35.58
N ASN A 620 -48.35 -31.35 -36.50
CA ASN A 620 -48.15 -32.77 -36.18
C ASN A 620 -46.91 -33.02 -35.30
N ARG A 621 -45.79 -32.37 -35.60
CA ARG A 621 -44.54 -32.49 -34.81
C ARG A 621 -44.70 -31.93 -33.40
N TRP A 622 -45.45 -30.84 -33.25
CA TRP A 622 -45.77 -30.27 -31.94
C TRP A 622 -46.70 -31.17 -31.13
N VAL A 623 -47.69 -31.80 -31.77
CA VAL A 623 -48.55 -32.80 -31.11
C VAL A 623 -47.72 -33.98 -30.60
N GLU A 624 -46.79 -34.50 -31.41
CA GLU A 624 -45.91 -35.61 -31.01
C GLU A 624 -45.02 -35.23 -29.82
N HIS A 625 -44.35 -34.08 -29.90
CA HIS A 625 -43.49 -33.59 -28.82
C HIS A 625 -44.26 -33.37 -27.52
N GLN A 626 -45.38 -32.64 -27.56
CA GLN A 626 -46.16 -32.33 -26.36
C GLN A 626 -46.80 -33.60 -25.75
N LYS A 627 -47.20 -34.58 -26.56
CA LYS A 627 -47.67 -35.89 -26.06
C LYS A 627 -46.58 -36.62 -25.28
N LEU A 628 -45.35 -36.63 -25.79
CA LEU A 628 -44.21 -37.26 -25.12
C LEU A 628 -43.87 -36.57 -23.80
N THR A 629 -43.75 -35.24 -23.82
CA THR A 629 -43.47 -34.43 -22.63
C THR A 629 -44.56 -34.61 -21.56
N LEU A 630 -45.84 -34.55 -21.95
CA LEU A 630 -46.96 -34.70 -21.02
C LEU A 630 -46.98 -36.08 -20.36
N LYS A 631 -46.72 -37.13 -21.15
CA LYS A 631 -46.61 -38.49 -20.63
C LYS A 631 -45.54 -38.57 -19.53
N ARG A 632 -44.33 -38.05 -19.79
CA ARG A 632 -43.23 -38.10 -18.81
C ARG A 632 -43.52 -37.28 -17.56
N LEU A 633 -44.12 -36.11 -17.69
CA LEU A 633 -44.49 -35.29 -16.54
C LEU A 633 -45.60 -35.97 -15.71
N ASN A 634 -46.53 -36.68 -16.34
CA ASN A 634 -47.53 -37.50 -15.64
C ASN A 634 -46.87 -38.66 -14.90
N ASP A 635 -46.03 -39.44 -15.57
CA ASP A 635 -45.30 -40.57 -14.98
C ASP A 635 -44.47 -40.11 -13.77
N LEU A 636 -43.78 -38.97 -13.90
CA LEU A 636 -43.00 -38.37 -12.81
C LEU A 636 -43.89 -37.93 -11.64
N CYS A 637 -45.04 -37.32 -11.90
CA CYS A 637 -45.99 -36.95 -10.84
C CYS A 637 -46.52 -38.18 -10.10
N VAL A 638 -46.80 -39.29 -10.80
CA VAL A 638 -47.23 -40.55 -10.17
C VAL A 638 -46.18 -41.04 -9.18
N ILE A 639 -44.90 -41.03 -9.56
CA ILE A 639 -43.81 -41.46 -8.67
C ILE A 639 -43.66 -40.50 -7.47
N LEU A 640 -43.82 -39.20 -7.69
CA LEU A 640 -43.76 -38.20 -6.61
C LEU A 640 -44.92 -38.35 -5.62
N ASP A 641 -46.11 -38.73 -6.10
CA ASP A 641 -47.31 -38.90 -5.29
C ASP A 641 -47.43 -40.29 -4.64
N ASP A 642 -46.62 -41.26 -5.05
CA ASP A 642 -46.64 -42.64 -4.54
C ASP A 642 -46.13 -42.71 -3.09
N PRO A 643 -46.96 -43.08 -2.09
CA PRO A 643 -46.56 -43.14 -0.69
C PRO A 643 -45.45 -44.17 -0.40
N ASP A 644 -45.26 -45.17 -1.27
CA ASP A 644 -44.21 -46.20 -1.11
C ASP A 644 -42.83 -45.69 -1.53
N VAL A 645 -42.75 -44.54 -2.22
CA VAL A 645 -41.48 -43.87 -2.55
C VAL A 645 -41.08 -42.93 -1.42
N PRO A 646 -39.94 -43.15 -0.73
CA PRO A 646 -39.54 -42.36 0.42
C PRO A 646 -39.18 -40.91 0.05
N ILE A 647 -39.42 -39.98 0.99
CA ILE A 647 -38.93 -38.60 0.88
C ILE A 647 -37.40 -38.61 0.83
N GLY A 648 -36.83 -37.88 -0.13
CA GLY A 648 -35.40 -37.89 -0.46
C GLY A 648 -35.00 -38.89 -1.54
N ALA A 649 -35.94 -39.69 -2.08
CA ALA A 649 -35.66 -40.59 -3.19
C ALA A 649 -35.21 -39.83 -4.45
N VAL A 650 -34.14 -40.32 -5.09
CA VAL A 650 -33.65 -39.82 -6.37
C VAL A 650 -34.34 -40.55 -7.50
N ILE A 651 -35.11 -39.82 -8.29
CA ILE A 651 -35.93 -40.32 -9.39
C ILE A 651 -35.25 -39.93 -10.71
N ARG A 652 -35.01 -40.91 -11.57
CA ARG A 652 -34.43 -40.70 -12.90
C ARG A 652 -35.38 -41.23 -13.97
N PRO A 653 -36.16 -40.38 -14.64
CA PRO A 653 -36.93 -40.78 -15.80
C PRO A 653 -35.99 -41.29 -16.91
N SER A 654 -36.22 -42.51 -17.41
CA SER A 654 -35.41 -43.15 -18.44
C SER A 654 -36.28 -43.78 -19.53
N GLY A 655 -35.72 -44.01 -20.71
CA GLY A 655 -36.42 -44.72 -21.81
C GLY A 655 -36.70 -43.86 -23.03
N ILE A 656 -35.96 -42.77 -23.21
CA ILE A 656 -35.90 -42.03 -24.47
C ILE A 656 -34.52 -42.28 -25.09
N VAL A 657 -34.42 -42.28 -26.42
CA VAL A 657 -33.14 -42.10 -27.09
C VAL A 657 -32.87 -40.60 -27.12
N PRO A 658 -32.03 -40.03 -26.23
CA PRO A 658 -31.64 -38.64 -26.38
C PRO A 658 -30.98 -38.49 -27.74
N GLY A 659 -31.27 -37.41 -28.48
CA GLY A 659 -30.70 -37.19 -29.81
C GLY A 659 -29.19 -37.47 -29.81
N SER A 660 -28.78 -38.53 -30.49
CA SER A 660 -27.40 -39.01 -30.44
C SER A 660 -26.49 -37.97 -31.07
N LYS A 661 -25.53 -37.45 -30.29
CA LYS A 661 -24.55 -36.46 -30.76
C LYS A 661 -23.70 -36.99 -31.92
N LEU A 662 -23.50 -38.30 -32.00
CA LEU A 662 -22.81 -38.97 -33.13
C LEU A 662 -23.69 -39.06 -34.38
N GLN A 663 -25.00 -39.29 -34.25
CA GLN A 663 -25.92 -39.30 -35.41
C GLN A 663 -26.16 -37.90 -35.98
N GLN A 664 -26.17 -36.88 -35.13
CA GLN A 664 -26.26 -35.48 -35.57
C GLN A 664 -24.97 -35.02 -36.30
N LEU A 665 -23.79 -35.48 -35.84
CA LEU A 665 -22.52 -35.30 -36.56
C LEU A 665 -22.52 -36.03 -37.91
N ALA A 666 -22.96 -37.29 -37.96
CA ALA A 666 -23.04 -38.06 -39.20
C ALA A 666 -23.99 -37.43 -40.24
N GLY A 667 -25.13 -36.87 -39.80
CA GLY A 667 -26.06 -36.15 -40.67
C GLY A 667 -25.49 -34.84 -41.22
N SER A 668 -24.73 -34.08 -40.40
CA SER A 668 -24.07 -32.86 -40.86
C SER A 668 -22.94 -33.10 -41.85
N VAL A 669 -22.22 -34.23 -41.74
CA VAL A 669 -21.18 -34.64 -42.70
C VAL A 669 -21.82 -35.08 -44.03
N GLN A 670 -22.98 -35.73 -44.02
CA GLN A 670 -23.70 -36.11 -45.24
C GLN A 670 -24.28 -34.89 -45.98
N VAL A 671 -24.80 -33.90 -45.27
CA VAL A 671 -25.32 -32.66 -45.90
C VAL A 671 -24.19 -31.80 -46.48
N LEU A 672 -23.05 -31.73 -45.78
CA LEU A 672 -21.85 -31.04 -46.30
C LEU A 672 -21.19 -31.80 -47.47
N GLN A 673 -21.34 -33.12 -47.57
CA GLN A 673 -20.88 -33.90 -48.73
C GLN A 673 -21.81 -33.74 -49.94
N SER A 674 -23.13 -33.65 -49.75
CA SER A 674 -24.07 -33.40 -50.84
C SER A 674 -24.01 -31.96 -51.38
N GLU A 675 -23.74 -30.96 -50.53
CA GLU A 675 -23.59 -29.57 -50.97
C GLU A 675 -22.22 -29.28 -51.64
N VAL A 676 -21.19 -30.10 -51.37
CA VAL A 676 -19.88 -30.03 -52.06
C VAL A 676 -19.87 -30.79 -53.39
N GLU A 677 -20.76 -31.78 -53.57
CA GLU A 677 -20.95 -32.50 -54.83
C GLU A 677 -21.87 -31.76 -55.82
N GLU A 678 -22.78 -30.88 -55.38
CA GLU A 678 -23.65 -30.10 -56.28
C GLU A 678 -23.07 -28.75 -56.74
N ASP A 679 -22.08 -28.15 -56.06
CA ASP A 679 -21.54 -26.83 -56.40
C ASP A 679 -20.13 -26.84 -57.05
N THR A 680 -19.63 -28.01 -57.47
CA THR A 680 -18.45 -28.12 -58.36
C THR A 680 -18.81 -28.25 -59.84
N GLY A 681 -20.08 -28.01 -60.17
CA GLY A 681 -20.66 -28.23 -61.48
C GLY A 681 -20.75 -27.03 -62.42
N THR A 682 -20.27 -25.82 -62.10
CA THR A 682 -20.06 -24.76 -63.12
C THR A 682 -19.20 -23.62 -62.57
N TYR A 683 -18.29 -23.08 -63.39
CA TYR A 683 -17.34 -22.00 -63.11
C TYR A 683 -16.04 -22.39 -62.42
N LEU A 684 -15.03 -22.76 -63.23
CA LEU A 684 -13.71 -22.12 -63.29
C LEU A 684 -12.80 -22.89 -64.27
N ARG A 685 -12.68 -22.41 -65.52
CA ARG A 685 -11.45 -22.59 -66.30
C ARG A 685 -10.54 -21.37 -66.11
N PRO A 686 -9.21 -21.54 -66.13
CA PRO A 686 -8.24 -20.55 -65.69
C PRO A 686 -7.91 -19.55 -66.82
N ARG A 687 -7.76 -18.26 -66.48
CA ARG A 687 -7.19 -17.26 -67.37
C ARG A 687 -5.66 -17.34 -67.35
N LEU A 688 -5.07 -18.00 -68.35
CA LEU A 688 -3.74 -17.73 -68.92
C LEU A 688 -3.87 -18.04 -70.42
N ALA A 689 -4.06 -17.03 -71.25
CA ALA A 689 -3.02 -16.23 -71.91
C ALA A 689 -2.75 -16.79 -73.33
N SER A 690 -3.33 -16.11 -74.32
CA SER A 690 -2.89 -16.14 -75.72
C SER A 690 -2.75 -14.69 -76.14
N GLU A 691 -1.52 -14.18 -76.18
CA GLU A 691 -1.12 -13.05 -77.00
C GLU A 691 0.41 -12.93 -76.98
N GLU A 692 1.05 -13.76 -77.80
CA GLU A 692 2.27 -13.43 -78.54
C GLU A 692 2.16 -14.21 -79.86
N ASP A 693 1.56 -13.57 -80.87
CA ASP A 693 2.18 -13.37 -82.19
C ASP A 693 1.18 -12.75 -83.18
N ARG A 694 1.31 -11.43 -83.38
CA ARG A 694 1.22 -10.70 -84.67
C ARG A 694 1.21 -9.18 -84.39
N GLY A 695 2.34 -8.51 -84.66
CA GLY A 695 2.45 -7.05 -84.74
C GLY A 695 3.73 -6.49 -84.16
#